data_AF-A0AAJ0CJC2-F1
#
_entry.id   AF-A0AAJ0CJC2-F1
#
_cell.length_a   1.000
_cell.length_b   1.000
_cell.length_c   1.000
_cell.angle_alpha   90.00
_cell.angle_beta   90.00
_cell.angle_gamma   90.00
#
_symmetry.space_group_name_H-M   'P 1'
#
loop_
_entity.id
_entity.type
_entity.pdbx_description
1 polymer ?
#
loop_
_entity_poly.entity_id
_entity_poly.type
_entity_poly.pdbx_seq_one_letter_code
_entity_poly.pdbx_strand_id
1 'polypeptide(L)'
;MATTVSRDAAADARPRSGDISTSPEAPTKGKGRQRLLRGLQRISSSPSLNNLRRTRSASSPYSTRGTLSCASLAAVGPPQTSSSARSSTPQPSPLGLPSAPTSISPSSSHEFPFHDSIESQFAVRKVDNIDPNGATPKASLPAELRSAKLDGQTKTQLAGKAPSKPIFPFWENMPHEIRVQIFSFLRPKELVQTSIVSKSFYRFCFDGQLWTSLDASEFYKEIPAESLARIIVSAGPFIKDLNLRGCVQVEHYKRTEVIVKACKNLMNATLEGCRNFQKTTLHTLLRSNDKLVHLNLTGLSAVSNTSCRIIAESCPQLETFNVSWCDKVEARGIKVVIDSCPKLRDLRAGEVRGFDDIATAESIFNTNNLERLVLCGCVELTDDALKVMMQGTDPQFDILTERALISPRKLRHLDLSRCNRLSSGGVRAIGYAVPELEGLQLSGCRSLTDAALEPILASTPRLTHLELEDLEELTNSLMSEHLAKAPCAETLEHLSISYCEGISDVGMLPVLQKCLNLKSIDMDNTRISDLSLAEAAAMVIKRSRRSFKANDRPNVTLQLVVYDCQNVTWTGIREVLFRNAQIRPSVGQPGKVTYPTEIIGLKCFYGFQMTVDEHHKRVLRGDFSSAGRLERKWADYMQANEEAGMGGAGTRRRRRRAREAHALHMNEEDGGFPGRRRARTMGACSVM
;
A
#
# COMPACT_ATOMS: atom_id res chain seq x y z
N MET A 1 19.90 -63.54 39.94
CA MET A 1 21.20 -64.09 39.49
C MET A 1 22.30 -63.12 39.88
N ALA A 2 23.53 -63.60 40.15
CA ALA A 2 24.74 -62.75 40.20
C ALA A 2 25.15 -62.37 38.75
N THR A 3 26.10 -61.48 38.43
CA THR A 3 27.38 -61.03 39.05
C THR A 3 27.67 -59.54 38.65
N THR A 4 28.65 -58.75 39.12
CA THR A 4 29.63 -58.69 40.25
C THR A 4 30.32 -57.30 40.25
N VAL A 5 30.86 -56.84 41.40
CA VAL A 5 32.16 -56.10 41.64
C VAL A 5 32.49 -54.86 40.74
N SER A 6 32.95 -53.69 41.20
CA SER A 6 33.73 -53.23 42.40
C SER A 6 33.30 -51.80 42.79
N ARG A 7 33.35 -51.32 44.06
CA ARG A 7 34.52 -50.94 44.90
C ARG A 7 35.46 -49.89 44.27
N ASP A 8 36.02 -48.91 44.98
CA ASP A 8 35.90 -48.39 46.37
C ASP A 8 36.62 -47.00 46.38
N ALA A 9 36.43 -46.02 47.29
CA ALA A 9 35.61 -45.89 48.51
C ALA A 9 35.16 -44.41 48.74
N ALA A 10 35.19 -43.91 49.99
CA ALA A 10 34.55 -42.69 50.50
C ALA A 10 35.51 -41.57 50.98
N ALA A 11 34.97 -40.36 51.19
CA ALA A 11 35.38 -39.39 52.22
C ALA A 11 34.22 -38.43 52.56
N ASP A 12 33.98 -38.15 53.85
CA ASP A 12 32.88 -37.30 54.35
C ASP A 12 33.42 -36.26 55.36
N ALA A 13 32.96 -35.01 55.29
CA ALA A 13 33.33 -33.94 56.24
C ALA A 13 32.41 -32.69 56.21
N ARG A 14 31.99 -32.25 57.40
CA ARG A 14 31.42 -30.94 57.78
C ARG A 14 31.96 -30.60 59.19
N PRO A 15 31.74 -29.39 59.77
CA PRO A 15 31.96 -28.02 59.29
C PRO A 15 32.67 -27.13 60.37
N ARG A 16 32.74 -25.78 60.17
CA ARG A 16 33.04 -24.70 61.19
C ARG A 16 34.51 -24.61 61.69
N SER A 17 35.03 -23.49 62.25
CA SER A 17 34.68 -22.04 62.28
C SER A 17 35.80 -21.18 62.94
N GLY A 18 35.84 -19.86 62.69
CA GLY A 18 36.70 -18.84 63.38
C GLY A 18 37.67 -18.11 62.44
N ASP A 19 38.06 -16.84 62.62
CA ASP A 19 37.72 -15.82 63.64
C ASP A 19 38.04 -14.36 63.17
N ILE A 20 37.30 -13.35 63.69
CA ILE A 20 37.72 -11.94 64.01
C ILE A 20 38.22 -11.03 62.82
N SER A 21 38.06 -9.69 62.73
CA SER A 21 37.63 -8.58 63.61
C SER A 21 36.63 -7.59 62.91
N THR A 22 36.66 -6.27 63.22
CA THR A 22 35.46 -5.37 63.20
C THR A 22 35.73 -3.84 63.22
N SER A 23 35.03 -3.06 62.36
CA SER A 23 34.51 -1.66 62.58
C SER A 23 35.51 -0.47 62.74
N PRO A 24 35.11 0.85 62.75
CA PRO A 24 33.76 1.47 62.80
C PRO A 24 33.48 2.73 61.89
N GLU A 25 32.40 3.45 62.23
CA GLU A 25 31.68 4.61 61.62
C GLU A 25 32.26 6.03 61.94
N ALA A 26 31.81 7.21 61.41
CA ALA A 26 31.03 7.59 60.20
C ALA A 26 31.27 9.05 59.62
N PRO A 27 30.48 10.14 59.87
CA PRO A 27 30.01 11.01 58.74
C PRO A 27 30.20 12.55 58.86
N THR A 28 30.04 13.36 57.76
CA THR A 28 29.36 14.71 57.77
C THR A 28 29.19 15.50 56.44
N LYS A 29 28.00 16.11 56.29
CA LYS A 29 27.59 17.44 55.74
C LYS A 29 28.39 18.19 54.63
N GLY A 30 27.73 18.42 53.49
CA GLY A 30 28.20 19.24 52.36
C GLY A 30 27.94 20.77 52.36
N LYS A 31 28.27 21.38 51.20
CA LYS A 31 28.03 22.75 50.64
C LYS A 31 28.45 22.69 49.15
N GLY A 32 27.94 23.47 48.19
CA GLY A 32 26.89 24.48 48.16
C GLY A 32 26.59 24.92 46.70
N ARG A 33 25.57 25.76 46.48
CA ARG A 33 25.24 26.33 45.15
C ARG A 33 26.14 27.54 44.81
N GLN A 34 26.08 27.97 43.53
CA GLN A 34 26.56 29.24 42.93
C GLN A 34 28.02 29.35 42.46
N ARG A 35 28.22 29.24 41.14
CA ARG A 35 28.87 30.25 40.27
C ARG A 35 28.47 29.92 38.81
N LEU A 36 27.45 30.58 38.27
CA LEU A 36 27.50 31.86 37.54
C LEU A 36 28.28 31.82 36.21
N LEU A 37 27.50 31.74 35.13
CA LEU A 37 27.65 32.46 33.85
C LEU A 37 28.97 33.22 33.60
N ARG A 38 29.78 32.69 32.69
CA ARG A 38 30.67 33.41 31.75
C ARG A 38 31.20 32.39 30.73
N GLY A 39 31.34 32.76 29.45
CA GLY A 39 31.86 31.84 28.41
C GLY A 39 31.37 32.04 26.98
N LEU A 40 30.32 32.84 26.75
CA LEU A 40 29.99 33.26 25.38
C LEU A 40 31.00 34.32 24.90
N GLN A 41 32.01 33.92 24.12
CA GLN A 41 32.36 34.61 22.88
C GLN A 41 33.35 33.87 21.97
N ARG A 42 33.11 34.09 20.68
CA ARG A 42 33.95 33.95 19.48
C ARG A 42 35.47 33.90 19.72
N ILE A 43 36.15 33.07 18.93
CA ILE A 43 37.22 33.51 17.99
C ILE A 43 37.20 32.58 16.77
N SER A 44 37.52 33.12 15.60
CA SER A 44 37.52 32.41 14.31
C SER A 44 38.76 32.79 13.51
N SER A 45 39.69 31.85 13.29
CA SER A 45 40.83 32.04 12.39
C SER A 45 41.54 30.73 12.03
N SER A 46 41.33 30.26 10.79
CA SER A 46 42.37 29.61 9.97
C SER A 46 43.36 30.70 9.48
N PRO A 47 44.56 30.42 8.90
CA PRO A 47 45.03 29.22 8.18
C PRO A 47 46.32 28.61 8.80
N SER A 48 46.97 27.54 8.32
CA SER A 48 47.62 27.38 6.99
C SER A 48 48.01 25.94 6.62
N LEU A 49 48.42 25.80 5.34
CA LEU A 49 48.94 24.63 4.62
C LEU A 49 50.16 23.95 5.33
N ASN A 50 50.59 22.72 5.01
CA ASN A 50 50.45 21.97 3.76
C ASN A 50 50.62 20.42 3.92
N ASN A 51 50.46 19.68 2.80
CA ASN A 51 50.95 18.31 2.55
C ASN A 51 50.38 17.13 3.36
N LEU A 52 49.37 16.44 2.82
CA LEU A 52 49.60 15.15 2.12
C LEU A 52 48.35 14.68 1.34
N ARG A 53 48.56 14.12 0.14
CA ARG A 53 47.51 13.53 -0.70
C ARG A 53 47.17 12.11 -0.24
N ARG A 54 45.89 11.81 0.02
CA ARG A 54 45.29 10.50 -0.27
C ARG A 54 43.89 10.67 -0.87
N THR A 55 43.54 9.79 -1.80
CA THR A 55 42.32 9.83 -2.62
C THR A 55 41.13 9.18 -1.91
N ARG A 56 39.91 9.64 -2.22
CA ARG A 56 38.67 8.98 -1.77
C ARG A 56 38.38 7.75 -2.63
N SER A 57 37.95 6.67 -1.99
CA SER A 57 37.36 5.49 -2.61
C SER A 57 35.84 5.66 -2.77
N ALA A 58 35.33 5.26 -3.94
CA ALA A 58 33.92 5.02 -4.21
C ALA A 58 33.84 4.12 -5.47
N SER A 59 33.74 2.81 -5.28
CA SER A 59 33.77 1.82 -6.35
C SER A 59 32.40 1.13 -6.49
N SER A 60 31.70 1.40 -7.59
CA SER A 60 30.60 0.55 -8.04
C SER A 60 31.15 -0.80 -8.51
N PRO A 61 30.48 -1.93 -8.20
CA PRO A 61 30.82 -3.23 -8.79
C PRO A 61 30.35 -3.34 -10.25
N TYR A 62 30.63 -4.50 -10.85
CA TYR A 62 30.32 -4.93 -12.21
C TYR A 62 30.99 -4.19 -13.38
N SER A 63 32.11 -4.78 -13.81
CA SER A 63 32.65 -4.68 -15.18
C SER A 63 33.11 -6.08 -15.61
N THR A 64 32.24 -6.83 -16.28
CA THR A 64 32.54 -8.18 -16.79
C THR A 64 33.45 -8.12 -18.01
N ARG A 65 34.70 -8.59 -17.86
CA ARG A 65 35.62 -8.83 -18.99
C ARG A 65 35.43 -10.25 -19.53
N GLY A 66 34.69 -10.38 -20.63
CA GLY A 66 34.82 -11.53 -21.53
C GLY A 66 36.04 -11.37 -22.43
N THR A 67 36.89 -12.40 -22.53
CA THR A 67 38.07 -12.39 -23.41
C THR A 67 37.72 -12.77 -24.84
N LEU A 68 38.26 -12.03 -25.81
CA LEU A 68 38.19 -12.41 -27.22
C LEU A 68 39.20 -13.53 -27.52
N SER A 69 38.71 -14.65 -28.07
CA SER A 69 39.51 -15.72 -28.66
C SER A 69 38.93 -16.10 -30.02
N CYS A 70 39.72 -16.00 -31.07
CA CYS A 70 39.25 -16.13 -32.46
C CYS A 70 39.17 -17.59 -32.91
N ALA A 71 38.05 -17.99 -33.50
CA ALA A 71 37.94 -19.19 -34.33
C ALA A 71 36.93 -18.95 -35.45
N SER A 72 37.36 -19.13 -36.70
CA SER A 72 36.51 -19.02 -37.89
C SER A 72 36.14 -20.40 -38.40
N LEU A 73 34.84 -20.67 -38.59
CA LEU A 73 34.36 -21.70 -39.53
C LEU A 73 33.18 -21.12 -40.31
N ALA A 74 33.17 -21.37 -41.62
CA ALA A 74 32.09 -20.97 -42.52
C ALA A 74 31.12 -22.13 -42.74
N ALA A 75 29.84 -21.81 -42.98
CA ALA A 75 28.84 -22.75 -43.45
C ALA A 75 28.50 -22.47 -44.93
N VAL A 76 28.33 -23.54 -45.70
CA VAL A 76 28.07 -23.49 -47.15
C VAL A 76 26.55 -23.48 -47.41
N GLY A 77 26.10 -22.65 -48.34
CA GLY A 77 24.72 -22.66 -48.85
C GLY A 77 24.62 -23.21 -50.27
N PRO A 78 23.49 -23.83 -50.64
CA PRO A 78 23.01 -23.95 -52.02
C PRO A 78 21.55 -23.38 -52.14
N PRO A 79 20.86 -23.45 -53.30
CA PRO A 79 21.03 -22.41 -54.31
C PRO A 79 19.70 -21.79 -54.85
N GLN A 80 19.88 -20.86 -55.80
CA GLN A 80 18.96 -20.22 -56.78
C GLN A 80 17.58 -20.91 -57.02
N THR A 81 16.48 -20.18 -57.33
CA THR A 81 16.25 -19.46 -58.61
C THR A 81 15.37 -18.18 -58.52
N SER A 82 14.92 -17.67 -59.68
CA SER A 82 14.33 -16.34 -59.99
C SER A 82 12.82 -16.21 -59.62
N SER A 83 12.14 -15.05 -59.63
CA SER A 83 12.11 -14.04 -60.72
C SER A 83 11.41 -12.69 -60.42
N SER A 84 11.80 -11.67 -61.21
CA SER A 84 11.06 -10.47 -61.69
C SER A 84 10.13 -9.63 -60.77
N ALA A 85 10.68 -8.49 -60.32
CA ALA A 85 10.25 -7.11 -60.63
C ALA A 85 8.78 -6.63 -60.49
N ARG A 86 8.59 -5.54 -59.73
CA ARG A 86 8.37 -4.16 -60.25
C ARG A 86 8.42 -3.10 -59.15
N SER A 87 8.58 -1.83 -59.52
CA SER A 87 8.60 -0.66 -58.62
C SER A 87 7.36 0.22 -58.79
N SER A 88 6.93 0.89 -57.73
CA SER A 88 6.74 2.37 -57.68
C SER A 88 6.01 2.82 -56.40
N THR A 89 6.41 3.99 -55.90
CA THR A 89 5.60 4.86 -55.01
C THR A 89 5.04 6.00 -55.86
N PRO A 90 3.95 6.66 -55.42
CA PRO A 90 4.11 8.06 -55.00
C PRO A 90 3.22 8.49 -53.81
N GLN A 91 3.34 9.77 -53.42
CA GLN A 91 2.57 10.44 -52.35
C GLN A 91 1.45 11.38 -52.94
N PRO A 92 1.01 12.53 -52.35
CA PRO A 92 -0.24 12.55 -51.56
C PRO A 92 -1.23 13.74 -51.81
N SER A 93 -2.38 13.74 -51.10
CA SER A 93 -3.26 14.91 -50.76
C SER A 93 -4.09 15.54 -51.92
N PRO A 94 -5.05 16.49 -51.71
CA PRO A 94 -5.52 17.16 -50.46
C PRO A 94 -7.06 17.38 -50.25
N LEU A 95 -7.42 17.84 -49.03
CA LEU A 95 -8.52 18.77 -48.58
C LEU A 95 -9.95 18.84 -49.20
N GLY A 96 -10.98 18.97 -48.33
CA GLY A 96 -12.34 19.47 -48.65
C GLY A 96 -13.31 19.62 -47.45
N LEU A 97 -14.14 20.68 -47.44
CA LEU A 97 -15.19 21.08 -46.46
C LEU A 97 -16.17 22.08 -47.17
N PRO A 98 -17.29 22.57 -46.58
CA PRO A 98 -18.38 21.93 -45.80
C PRO A 98 -19.79 22.29 -46.38
N SER A 99 -20.91 21.85 -45.77
CA SER A 99 -22.26 22.40 -46.08
C SER A 99 -23.33 22.25 -44.96
N ALA A 100 -24.27 23.19 -44.94
CA ALA A 100 -25.53 23.33 -44.17
C ALA A 100 -26.29 24.58 -44.72
N PRO A 101 -27.47 25.04 -44.24
CA PRO A 101 -28.47 24.47 -43.32
C PRO A 101 -29.93 24.53 -43.87
N THR A 102 -30.94 24.13 -43.07
CA THR A 102 -32.38 24.57 -42.99
C THR A 102 -33.11 23.51 -42.13
N SER A 103 -33.94 23.72 -41.08
CA SER A 103 -34.84 24.77 -40.55
C SER A 103 -36.33 24.49 -40.83
N ILE A 104 -37.16 24.50 -39.76
CA ILE A 104 -38.61 24.83 -39.65
C ILE A 104 -39.36 23.90 -38.65
N SER A 105 -40.07 24.54 -37.72
CA SER A 105 -41.13 24.05 -36.83
C SER A 105 -42.41 24.89 -37.14
N PRO A 106 -43.66 24.60 -36.69
CA PRO A 106 -44.09 24.06 -35.38
C PRO A 106 -45.23 22.99 -35.56
N SER A 107 -46.24 22.71 -34.70
CA SER A 107 -46.78 23.32 -33.47
C SER A 107 -47.73 22.39 -32.69
N SER A 108 -47.70 22.48 -31.34
CA SER A 108 -48.86 22.40 -30.39
C SER A 108 -49.68 21.08 -30.30
N SER A 109 -50.40 20.75 -29.21
CA SER A 109 -50.77 21.48 -27.98
C SER A 109 -51.06 20.56 -26.76
N HIS A 110 -50.62 20.96 -25.55
CA HIS A 110 -51.34 20.93 -24.24
C HIS A 110 -51.92 19.59 -23.68
N GLU A 111 -51.99 19.30 -22.36
CA GLU A 111 -51.84 20.13 -21.14
C GLU A 111 -51.56 19.27 -19.86
N PHE A 112 -50.87 19.67 -18.76
CA PHE A 112 -49.66 20.52 -18.64
C PHE A 112 -48.78 20.20 -17.38
N PRO A 113 -49.08 20.57 -16.10
CA PRO A 113 -48.06 20.78 -15.04
C PRO A 113 -48.36 19.99 -13.72
N PHE A 114 -47.69 20.11 -12.56
CA PHE A 114 -46.63 20.94 -11.95
C PHE A 114 -45.71 20.01 -11.09
N HIS A 115 -44.46 20.33 -10.68
CA HIS A 115 -43.41 21.24 -11.18
C HIS A 115 -42.07 20.88 -10.48
N ASP A 116 -40.95 21.24 -11.10
CA ASP A 116 -39.59 20.85 -10.72
C ASP A 116 -38.93 21.65 -9.58
N SER A 117 -38.06 20.95 -8.84
CA SER A 117 -36.67 21.22 -8.40
C SER A 117 -36.14 22.65 -8.11
N ILE A 118 -35.14 22.72 -7.20
CA ILE A 118 -33.71 22.87 -7.57
C ILE A 118 -32.78 22.79 -6.34
N GLU A 119 -31.77 21.92 -6.40
CA GLU A 119 -30.53 22.03 -5.62
C GLU A 119 -29.48 22.81 -6.44
N SER A 120 -28.61 23.60 -5.79
CA SER A 120 -27.22 23.80 -6.25
C SER A 120 -26.38 24.58 -5.24
N GLN A 121 -25.06 24.41 -5.31
CA GLN A 121 -24.11 24.87 -4.30
C GLN A 121 -23.32 26.11 -4.74
N PHE A 122 -23.10 26.99 -3.75
CA PHE A 122 -22.02 27.96 -3.56
C PHE A 122 -20.99 28.21 -4.69
N ALA A 123 -20.80 29.51 -4.99
CA ALA A 123 -19.53 30.04 -5.50
C ALA A 123 -19.08 31.25 -4.65
N VAL A 124 -17.81 31.27 -4.23
CA VAL A 124 -17.23 32.34 -3.40
C VAL A 124 -16.52 33.37 -4.27
N ARG A 125 -16.66 34.67 -3.95
CA ARG A 125 -15.74 35.73 -4.41
C ARG A 125 -15.36 36.71 -3.29
N LYS A 126 -14.15 37.27 -3.40
CA LYS A 126 -13.64 38.35 -2.55
C LYS A 126 -14.24 39.70 -2.97
N VAL A 127 -14.22 40.62 -2.01
CA VAL A 127 -14.53 42.05 -2.16
C VAL A 127 -13.28 42.82 -2.60
N ASP A 128 -13.45 43.94 -3.31
CA ASP A 128 -12.63 45.14 -3.12
C ASP A 128 -13.40 46.42 -3.55
N ASN A 129 -13.21 47.50 -2.77
CA ASN A 129 -13.44 48.93 -3.03
C ASN A 129 -14.85 49.56 -3.25
N ILE A 130 -15.17 50.53 -2.35
CA ILE A 130 -15.48 51.98 -2.61
C ILE A 130 -16.69 52.30 -3.54
N ASP A 131 -17.69 53.15 -3.22
CA ASP A 131 -18.06 54.05 -2.09
C ASP A 131 -19.58 54.43 -2.30
N PRO A 132 -20.19 55.49 -1.69
CA PRO A 132 -20.47 55.74 -0.27
C PRO A 132 -22.01 55.96 -0.04
N ASN A 133 -22.39 56.60 1.08
CA ASN A 133 -23.73 57.13 1.42
C ASN A 133 -24.88 56.13 1.73
N GLY A 134 -25.85 56.60 2.53
CA GLY A 134 -27.20 56.02 2.64
C GLY A 134 -27.46 55.16 3.89
N ALA A 135 -27.86 55.76 5.00
CA ALA A 135 -28.37 55.04 6.16
C ALA A 135 -29.83 54.58 5.96
N THR A 136 -30.19 53.39 6.45
CA THR A 136 -31.58 52.90 6.55
C THR A 136 -31.96 52.59 8.00
N PRO A 137 -33.26 52.68 8.38
CA PRO A 137 -33.68 52.74 9.78
C PRO A 137 -33.96 51.38 10.43
N LYS A 138 -34.22 51.43 11.74
CA LYS A 138 -34.50 50.28 12.61
C LYS A 138 -35.89 49.68 12.37
N ALA A 139 -35.99 48.36 12.54
CA ALA A 139 -37.19 47.68 13.04
C ALA A 139 -36.81 46.88 14.29
N SER A 140 -37.71 46.78 15.27
CA SER A 140 -37.41 46.27 16.62
C SER A 140 -38.10 44.93 16.95
N LEU A 141 -37.44 44.14 17.80
CA LEU A 141 -38.00 42.90 18.36
C LEU A 141 -39.27 43.15 19.19
N PRO A 142 -40.22 42.19 19.25
CA PRO A 142 -41.37 42.24 20.16
C PRO A 142 -40.93 42.24 21.65
N ALA A 143 -41.82 42.71 22.53
CA ALA A 143 -41.51 42.89 23.95
C ALA A 143 -42.63 42.41 24.88
N GLU A 144 -42.26 41.56 25.84
CA GLU A 144 -42.96 41.29 27.11
C GLU A 144 -41.91 40.71 28.08
N LEU A 145 -41.92 40.95 29.40
CA LEU A 145 -42.90 41.65 30.22
C LEU A 145 -42.38 42.97 30.85
N ARG A 146 -43.33 43.83 31.19
CA ARG A 146 -43.28 44.95 32.16
C ARG A 146 -43.15 44.42 33.60
N SER A 147 -42.79 45.14 34.66
CA SER A 147 -42.13 46.44 34.95
C SER A 147 -42.01 46.53 36.51
N ALA A 148 -41.69 47.60 37.24
CA ALA A 148 -41.28 48.99 36.98
C ALA A 148 -40.54 49.56 38.22
N LYS A 149 -39.80 50.66 38.08
CA LYS A 149 -39.77 51.77 39.06
C LYS A 149 -39.19 53.04 38.44
N LEU A 150 -39.57 54.19 39.01
CA LEU A 150 -39.25 55.54 38.53
C LEU A 150 -37.99 56.12 39.18
N ASP A 151 -37.43 57.15 38.53
CA ASP A 151 -36.65 58.31 39.03
C ASP A 151 -35.42 58.07 39.96
N GLY A 152 -34.35 58.86 39.89
CA GLY A 152 -34.05 59.96 38.95
C GLY A 152 -32.80 60.76 39.37
N GLN A 153 -32.39 61.71 38.51
CA GLN A 153 -31.47 62.83 38.75
C GLN A 153 -29.95 62.61 39.01
N THR A 154 -29.16 63.20 38.09
CA THR A 154 -27.92 63.99 38.29
C THR A 154 -26.56 63.37 38.67
N LYS A 155 -25.53 63.80 37.91
CA LYS A 155 -24.11 64.11 38.27
C LYS A 155 -23.34 63.05 39.09
N THR A 156 -22.14 62.61 38.70
CA THR A 156 -20.94 63.42 38.41
C THR A 156 -19.87 62.55 37.72
N GLN A 157 -18.86 63.14 37.07
CA GLN A 157 -17.70 62.38 36.57
C GLN A 157 -16.88 61.78 37.74
N LEU A 158 -16.57 60.48 37.65
CA LEU A 158 -15.50 59.83 38.40
C LEU A 158 -14.76 58.87 37.47
N ALA A 159 -13.44 58.82 37.58
CA ALA A 159 -12.57 58.01 36.71
C ALA A 159 -12.60 56.52 37.11
N GLY A 160 -13.72 55.85 36.84
CA GLY A 160 -13.82 54.40 36.95
C GLY A 160 -12.90 53.70 35.96
N LYS A 161 -12.08 52.76 36.44
CA LYS A 161 -11.37 51.80 35.57
C LYS A 161 -12.41 51.14 34.65
N ALA A 162 -12.11 51.06 33.34
CA ALA A 162 -12.94 50.30 32.42
C ALA A 162 -13.16 48.89 33.02
N PRO A 163 -14.41 48.40 33.11
CA PRO A 163 -14.67 47.10 33.70
C PRO A 163 -13.90 46.06 32.91
N SER A 164 -13.04 45.31 33.59
CA SER A 164 -12.45 44.12 32.98
C SER A 164 -13.60 43.27 32.49
N LYS A 165 -13.61 42.95 31.19
CA LYS A 165 -14.62 42.06 30.63
C LYS A 165 -14.67 40.83 31.53
N PRO A 166 -15.84 40.41 32.04
CA PRO A 166 -15.90 39.23 32.87
C PRO A 166 -15.24 38.10 32.08
N ILE A 167 -14.24 37.45 32.69
CA ILE A 167 -13.55 36.31 32.09
C ILE A 167 -14.57 35.18 32.15
N PHE A 168 -15.49 35.15 31.19
CA PHE A 168 -16.48 34.10 31.05
C PHE A 168 -15.70 32.81 30.80
N PRO A 169 -15.69 31.85 31.74
CA PRO A 169 -14.88 30.66 31.62
C PRO A 169 -15.62 29.71 30.67
N PHE A 170 -15.52 30.00 29.36
CA PHE A 170 -16.22 29.31 28.29
C PHE A 170 -16.08 27.79 28.37
N TRP A 171 -14.93 27.31 28.86
CA TRP A 171 -14.65 25.89 29.09
C TRP A 171 -15.25 25.31 30.39
N GLU A 172 -15.46 26.12 31.42
CA GLU A 172 -16.01 25.64 32.70
C GLU A 172 -17.54 25.63 32.66
N ASN A 173 -18.13 26.62 31.99
CA ASN A 173 -19.58 26.75 31.76
C ASN A 173 -20.12 25.85 30.63
N MET A 174 -19.27 25.07 29.96
CA MET A 174 -19.67 24.16 28.87
C MET A 174 -20.15 22.80 29.43
N PRO A 175 -21.21 22.19 28.87
CA PRO A 175 -21.63 20.82 29.19
C PRO A 175 -20.49 19.79 29.05
N HIS A 176 -20.60 18.65 29.73
CA HIS A 176 -19.55 17.61 29.71
C HIS A 176 -19.44 16.96 28.32
N GLU A 177 -20.60 16.73 27.71
CA GLU A 177 -20.83 16.06 26.44
C GLU A 177 -20.16 16.85 25.30
N ILE A 178 -20.36 18.18 25.27
CA ILE A 178 -19.76 19.06 24.26
C ILE A 178 -18.24 19.13 24.44
N ARG A 179 -17.72 19.09 25.67
CA ARG A 179 -16.27 19.05 25.92
C ARG A 179 -15.63 17.74 25.45
N VAL A 180 -16.27 16.61 25.75
CA VAL A 180 -15.87 15.29 25.22
C VAL A 180 -15.94 15.27 23.69
N GLN A 181 -17.01 15.81 23.10
CA GLN A 181 -17.15 15.90 21.64
C GLN A 181 -16.04 16.75 21.00
N ILE A 182 -15.74 17.94 21.54
CA ILE A 182 -14.61 18.78 21.07
C ILE A 182 -13.28 18.01 21.16
N PHE A 183 -13.05 17.27 22.24
CA PHE A 183 -11.83 16.49 22.43
C PHE A 183 -11.77 15.24 21.54
N SER A 184 -12.90 14.64 21.16
CA SER A 184 -12.95 13.50 20.23
C SER A 184 -12.49 13.83 18.81
N PHE A 185 -12.43 15.11 18.43
CA PHE A 185 -11.83 15.57 17.17
C PHE A 185 -10.31 15.77 17.25
N LEU A 186 -9.69 15.66 18.43
CA LEU A 186 -8.24 15.76 18.63
C LEU A 186 -7.61 14.37 18.55
N ARG A 187 -6.48 14.24 17.85
CA ARG A 187 -5.75 12.97 17.79
C ARG A 187 -5.10 12.63 19.14
N PRO A 188 -4.78 11.36 19.43
CA PRO A 188 -4.11 10.94 20.67
C PRO A 188 -2.89 11.78 21.09
N LYS A 189 -2.07 12.19 20.12
CA LYS A 189 -0.93 13.11 20.32
C LYS A 189 -1.37 14.49 20.81
N GLU A 190 -2.39 15.06 20.18
CA GLU A 190 -2.94 16.39 20.48
C GLU A 190 -3.66 16.37 21.84
N LEU A 191 -4.39 15.29 22.15
CA LEU A 191 -4.97 15.03 23.47
C LEU A 191 -3.91 15.01 24.59
N VAL A 192 -2.78 14.33 24.40
CA VAL A 192 -1.70 14.35 25.41
C VAL A 192 -1.00 15.71 25.49
N GLN A 193 -0.91 16.46 24.39
CA GLN A 193 -0.40 17.84 24.41
C GLN A 193 -1.35 18.82 25.14
N THR A 194 -2.67 18.71 24.96
CA THR A 194 -3.63 19.58 25.67
C THR A 194 -3.65 19.35 27.18
N SER A 195 -3.19 18.19 27.67
CA SER A 195 -3.05 17.90 29.10
C SER A 195 -2.12 18.86 29.85
N ILE A 196 -1.21 19.54 29.14
CA ILE A 196 -0.25 20.52 29.67
C ILE A 196 -0.92 21.88 29.96
N VAL A 197 -2.06 22.18 29.32
CA VAL A 197 -2.68 23.52 29.31
C VAL A 197 -3.32 23.89 30.65
N SER A 198 -3.96 22.95 31.34
CA SER A 198 -4.66 23.20 32.60
C SER A 198 -4.90 21.90 33.39
N LYS A 199 -5.08 22.01 34.71
CA LYS A 199 -5.48 20.88 35.58
C LYS A 199 -6.86 20.31 35.22
N SER A 200 -7.76 21.13 34.67
CA SER A 200 -9.06 20.65 34.17
C SER A 200 -8.90 19.89 32.86
N PHE A 201 -8.12 20.45 31.92
CA PHE A 201 -7.76 19.80 30.65
C PHE A 201 -7.07 18.46 30.90
N TYR A 202 -6.05 18.42 31.77
CA TYR A 202 -5.37 17.20 32.19
C TYR A 202 -6.35 16.11 32.62
N ARG A 203 -7.37 16.42 33.43
CA ARG A 203 -8.39 15.43 33.84
C ARG A 203 -9.22 14.92 32.65
N PHE A 204 -9.66 15.82 31.75
CA PHE A 204 -10.37 15.44 30.54
C PHE A 204 -9.53 14.55 29.61
N CYS A 205 -8.24 14.80 29.45
CA CYS A 205 -7.34 13.98 28.61
C CYS A 205 -7.25 12.50 29.03
N PHE A 206 -7.60 12.15 30.27
CA PHE A 206 -7.64 10.76 30.76
C PHE A 206 -9.07 10.22 30.95
N ASP A 207 -10.12 10.94 30.54
CA ASP A 207 -11.50 10.44 30.52
C ASP A 207 -11.62 9.28 29.51
N GLY A 208 -12.10 8.13 29.98
CA GLY A 208 -12.24 6.92 29.17
C GLY A 208 -13.16 7.04 27.97
N GLN A 209 -14.10 8.00 27.98
CA GLN A 209 -15.00 8.25 26.85
C GLN A 209 -14.28 8.73 25.59
N LEU A 210 -13.09 9.33 25.71
CA LEU A 210 -12.26 9.77 24.58
C LEU A 210 -11.45 8.64 23.93
N TRP A 211 -11.32 7.51 24.62
CA TRP A 211 -10.38 6.44 24.29
C TRP A 211 -11.09 5.13 23.93
N THR A 212 -12.31 5.22 23.39
CA THR A 212 -13.09 4.04 22.94
C THR A 212 -12.39 3.26 21.84
N SER A 213 -11.59 3.94 21.01
CA SER A 213 -10.71 3.38 20.00
C SER A 213 -9.29 3.86 20.28
N LEU A 214 -8.35 2.95 20.53
CA LEU A 214 -6.98 3.27 20.91
C LEU A 214 -5.98 2.61 19.94
N ASP A 215 -5.53 3.37 18.95
CA ASP A 215 -4.47 2.94 18.03
C ASP A 215 -3.09 3.48 18.44
N ALA A 216 -2.34 2.67 19.19
CA ALA A 216 -1.01 3.04 19.62
C ALA A 216 0.04 3.00 18.49
N SER A 217 -0.26 2.45 17.31
CA SER A 217 0.69 2.33 16.20
C SER A 217 1.04 3.70 15.58
N GLU A 218 0.17 4.71 15.69
CA GLU A 218 0.48 6.09 15.31
C GLU A 218 1.50 6.75 16.24
N PHE A 219 1.45 6.46 17.55
CA PHE A 219 2.04 7.31 18.58
C PHE A 219 3.03 6.63 19.56
N TYR A 220 3.30 5.33 19.43
CA TYR A 220 4.23 4.58 20.31
C TYR A 220 5.68 5.09 20.32
N LYS A 221 6.05 6.00 19.42
CA LYS A 221 7.36 6.68 19.41
C LYS A 221 7.36 8.01 20.18
N GLU A 222 6.19 8.57 20.45
CA GLU A 222 6.02 9.95 20.94
C GLU A 222 5.45 10.03 22.35
N ILE A 223 4.56 9.11 22.73
CA ILE A 223 4.01 9.02 24.08
C ILE A 223 4.92 8.10 24.94
N PRO A 224 5.24 8.45 26.22
CA PRO A 224 5.99 7.57 27.11
C PRO A 224 5.16 6.38 27.63
N ALA A 225 5.81 5.24 27.86
CA ALA A 225 5.19 3.97 28.21
C ALA A 225 4.28 4.02 29.46
N GLU A 226 4.66 4.87 30.42
CA GLU A 226 3.87 5.08 31.63
C GLU A 226 2.60 5.91 31.38
N SER A 227 2.64 6.87 30.45
CA SER A 227 1.45 7.64 30.07
C SER A 227 0.46 6.79 29.28
N LEU A 228 0.97 5.97 28.34
CA LEU A 228 0.17 4.97 27.62
C LEU A 228 -0.51 3.98 28.58
N ALA A 229 0.22 3.46 29.57
CA ALA A 229 -0.34 2.57 30.59
C ALA A 229 -1.40 3.27 31.46
N ARG A 230 -1.20 4.55 31.83
CA ARG A 230 -2.20 5.34 32.58
C ARG A 230 -3.48 5.58 31.77
N ILE A 231 -3.36 5.91 30.48
CA ILE A 231 -4.50 6.06 29.55
C ILE A 231 -5.31 4.77 29.51
N ILE A 232 -4.66 3.62 29.30
CA ILE A 232 -5.38 2.34 29.24
C ILE A 232 -6.03 1.97 30.58
N VAL A 233 -5.41 2.32 31.72
CA VAL A 233 -6.01 2.07 33.04
C VAL A 233 -7.22 2.97 33.32
N SER A 234 -7.21 4.24 32.89
CA SER A 234 -8.37 5.13 33.07
C SER A 234 -9.48 4.86 32.06
N ALA A 235 -9.14 4.43 30.84
CA ALA A 235 -10.08 4.12 29.78
C ALA A 235 -10.62 2.69 29.79
N GLY A 236 -9.92 1.73 30.37
CA GLY A 236 -10.15 0.26 30.33
C GLY A 236 -11.57 -0.24 30.04
N PRO A 237 -12.60 0.10 30.86
CA PRO A 237 -13.96 -0.39 30.65
C PRO A 237 -14.68 0.20 29.42
N PHE A 238 -14.21 1.31 28.86
CA PHE A 238 -14.75 1.98 27.67
C PHE A 238 -14.01 1.62 26.37
N ILE A 239 -12.79 1.09 26.44
CA ILE A 239 -12.03 0.67 25.25
C ILE A 239 -12.76 -0.49 24.57
N LYS A 240 -13.09 -0.29 23.30
CA LYS A 240 -13.64 -1.31 22.39
C LYS A 240 -12.61 -1.76 21.37
N ASP A 241 -11.85 -0.82 20.81
CA ASP A 241 -10.77 -1.12 19.87
C ASP A 241 -9.42 -0.87 20.54
N LEU A 242 -8.56 -1.88 20.52
CA LEU A 242 -7.22 -1.84 21.10
C LEU A 242 -6.20 -2.33 20.07
N ASN A 243 -5.47 -1.40 19.45
CA ASN A 243 -4.34 -1.72 18.58
C ASN A 243 -3.02 -1.41 19.30
N LEU A 244 -2.24 -2.46 19.59
CA LEU A 244 -0.91 -2.42 20.21
C LEU A 244 0.20 -2.87 19.25
N ARG A 245 -0.05 -2.85 17.93
CA ARG A 245 0.90 -3.26 16.89
C ARG A 245 2.27 -2.61 17.08
N GLY A 246 3.31 -3.42 17.19
CA GLY A 246 4.70 -2.95 17.31
C GLY A 246 5.03 -2.16 18.58
N CYS A 247 4.20 -2.23 19.63
CA CYS A 247 4.38 -1.45 20.86
C CYS A 247 5.50 -1.99 21.79
N VAL A 248 6.75 -1.84 21.35
CA VAL A 248 7.99 -2.10 22.12
C VAL A 248 7.93 -1.53 23.55
N GLN A 249 7.30 -0.38 23.74
CA GLN A 249 7.11 0.24 25.07
C GLN A 249 6.34 -0.61 26.09
N VAL A 250 5.52 -1.56 25.64
CA VAL A 250 4.64 -2.42 26.46
C VAL A 250 5.33 -3.77 26.81
N GLU A 251 6.59 -3.97 26.40
CA GLU A 251 7.39 -5.18 26.65
C GLU A 251 7.55 -5.57 28.13
N HIS A 252 7.36 -4.65 29.07
CA HIS A 252 7.36 -4.96 30.50
C HIS A 252 6.05 -5.65 30.92
N TYR A 253 6.09 -6.97 31.08
CA TYR A 253 4.96 -7.84 31.44
C TYR A 253 3.98 -7.27 32.49
N LYS A 254 4.47 -6.59 33.54
CA LYS A 254 3.64 -5.96 34.58
C LYS A 254 2.68 -4.89 34.04
N ARG A 255 3.11 -4.12 33.02
CA ARG A 255 2.24 -3.14 32.34
C ARG A 255 1.23 -3.84 31.47
N THR A 256 1.65 -4.88 30.73
CA THR A 256 0.78 -5.73 29.91
C THR A 256 -0.32 -6.38 30.74
N GLU A 257 0.01 -6.91 31.92
CA GLU A 257 -0.95 -7.54 32.84
C GLU A 257 -1.98 -6.54 33.39
N VAL A 258 -1.54 -5.32 33.73
CA VAL A 258 -2.42 -4.23 34.19
C VAL A 258 -3.34 -3.74 33.07
N ILE A 259 -2.81 -3.60 31.84
CA ILE A 259 -3.58 -3.30 30.62
C ILE A 259 -4.68 -4.33 30.40
N VAL A 260 -4.32 -5.62 30.42
CA VAL A 260 -5.28 -6.72 30.24
C VAL A 260 -6.36 -6.75 31.32
N LYS A 261 -6.01 -6.47 32.58
CA LYS A 261 -6.98 -6.45 33.68
C LYS A 261 -7.93 -5.25 33.65
N ALA A 262 -7.59 -4.19 32.92
CA ALA A 262 -8.43 -3.01 32.72
C ALA A 262 -9.42 -3.18 31.56
N CYS A 263 -9.01 -3.78 30.44
CA CYS A 263 -9.81 -3.93 29.23
C CYS A 263 -10.78 -5.13 29.30
N LYS A 264 -12.09 -4.86 29.44
CA LYS A 264 -13.13 -5.89 29.64
C LYS A 264 -14.32 -5.83 28.67
N ASN A 265 -14.32 -4.89 27.73
CA ASN A 265 -15.38 -4.71 26.72
C ASN A 265 -14.80 -4.62 25.30
N LEU A 266 -13.64 -5.24 25.05
CA LEU A 266 -12.99 -5.24 23.76
C LEU A 266 -13.87 -5.94 22.71
N MET A 267 -14.05 -5.26 21.59
CA MET A 267 -14.64 -5.78 20.36
C MET A 267 -13.54 -6.09 19.35
N ASN A 268 -12.53 -5.21 19.26
CA ASN A 268 -11.44 -5.33 18.30
C ASN A 268 -10.10 -5.30 19.03
N ALA A 269 -9.29 -6.34 18.87
CA ALA A 269 -7.98 -6.46 19.52
C ALA A 269 -6.90 -6.85 18.50
N THR A 270 -5.91 -5.99 18.30
CA THR A 270 -4.75 -6.28 17.45
C THR A 270 -3.46 -6.18 18.27
N LEU A 271 -2.77 -7.31 18.41
CA LEU A 271 -1.61 -7.49 19.29
C LEU A 271 -0.33 -7.79 18.51
N GLU A 272 -0.34 -7.52 17.20
CA GLU A 272 0.71 -7.87 16.24
C GLU A 272 2.13 -7.49 16.71
N GLY A 273 3.04 -8.47 16.67
CA GLY A 273 4.45 -8.27 16.97
C GLY A 273 4.80 -8.05 18.44
N CYS A 274 3.87 -8.19 19.38
CA CYS A 274 4.14 -8.06 20.83
C CYS A 274 4.92 -9.26 21.40
N ARG A 275 6.20 -9.42 21.01
CA ARG A 275 7.04 -10.60 21.30
C ARG A 275 7.15 -11.02 22.78
N ASN A 276 7.01 -10.09 23.72
CA ASN A 276 7.14 -10.35 25.16
C ASN A 276 5.80 -10.64 25.87
N PHE A 277 4.69 -10.81 25.13
CA PHE A 277 3.39 -11.12 25.72
C PHE A 277 3.40 -12.50 26.39
N GLN A 278 2.94 -12.60 27.65
CA GLN A 278 2.88 -13.88 28.36
C GLN A 278 1.59 -14.65 28.04
N LYS A 279 1.70 -15.98 27.90
CA LYS A 279 0.56 -16.87 27.62
C LYS A 279 -0.58 -16.75 28.64
N THR A 280 -0.23 -16.66 29.93
CA THR A 280 -1.17 -16.42 31.04
C THR A 280 -1.94 -15.10 30.90
N THR A 281 -1.23 -14.03 30.53
CA THR A 281 -1.83 -12.71 30.25
C THR A 281 -2.77 -12.77 29.04
N LEU A 282 -2.41 -13.49 27.98
CA LEU A 282 -3.26 -13.66 26.79
C LEU A 282 -4.52 -14.50 27.11
N HIS A 283 -4.38 -15.58 27.89
CA HIS A 283 -5.51 -16.37 28.39
C HIS A 283 -6.45 -15.55 29.29
N THR A 284 -5.91 -14.60 30.05
CA THR A 284 -6.70 -13.68 30.87
C THR A 284 -7.48 -12.67 30.02
N LEU A 285 -6.86 -12.11 28.97
CA LEU A 285 -7.53 -11.17 28.04
C LEU A 285 -8.72 -11.83 27.36
N LEU A 286 -8.53 -13.03 26.80
CA LEU A 286 -9.56 -13.74 26.04
C LEU A 286 -10.75 -14.14 26.92
N ARG A 287 -10.50 -14.62 28.15
CA ARG A 287 -11.54 -14.97 29.11
C ARG A 287 -12.29 -13.76 29.69
N SER A 288 -11.74 -12.54 29.57
CA SER A 288 -12.36 -11.32 30.12
C SER A 288 -13.11 -10.48 29.08
N ASN A 289 -13.15 -10.89 27.81
CA ASN A 289 -13.78 -10.14 26.72
C ASN A 289 -14.66 -11.07 25.86
N ASP A 290 -15.94 -11.15 26.22
CA ASP A 290 -16.98 -11.98 25.58
C ASP A 290 -17.43 -11.46 24.20
N LYS A 291 -17.24 -10.16 23.95
CA LYS A 291 -17.74 -9.42 22.78
C LYS A 291 -16.70 -9.23 21.68
N LEU A 292 -15.63 -10.03 21.67
CA LEU A 292 -14.60 -9.95 20.63
C LEU A 292 -15.17 -10.35 19.25
N VAL A 293 -15.07 -9.43 18.30
CA VAL A 293 -15.52 -9.53 16.91
C VAL A 293 -14.32 -9.61 15.96
N HIS A 294 -13.22 -8.89 16.24
CA HIS A 294 -11.99 -8.93 15.44
C HIS A 294 -10.76 -9.18 16.32
N LEU A 295 -9.99 -10.22 16.00
CA LEU A 295 -8.83 -10.65 16.78
C LEU A 295 -7.62 -10.93 15.87
N ASN A 296 -6.60 -10.06 15.95
CA ASN A 296 -5.35 -10.20 15.22
C ASN A 296 -4.18 -10.47 16.17
N LEU A 297 -3.54 -11.63 16.00
CA LEU A 297 -2.48 -12.17 16.86
C LEU A 297 -1.19 -12.47 16.07
N THR A 298 -0.99 -11.86 14.90
CA THR A 298 0.16 -12.13 14.02
C THR A 298 1.53 -12.02 14.71
N GLY A 299 2.38 -13.02 14.47
CA GLY A 299 3.75 -13.06 15.01
C GLY A 299 3.85 -13.32 16.52
N LEU A 300 2.80 -13.82 17.18
CA LEU A 300 2.78 -14.02 18.63
C LEU A 300 3.11 -15.45 19.04
N SER A 301 4.39 -15.67 19.36
CA SER A 301 4.94 -16.93 19.91
C SER A 301 4.35 -17.37 21.27
N ALA A 302 3.43 -16.60 21.85
CA ALA A 302 2.67 -16.94 23.05
C ALA A 302 1.32 -17.63 22.76
N VAL A 303 0.83 -17.54 21.52
CA VAL A 303 -0.39 -18.23 21.07
C VAL A 303 -0.09 -19.72 20.89
N SER A 304 -1.10 -20.56 21.09
CA SER A 304 -1.01 -22.01 20.97
C SER A 304 -2.42 -22.60 20.86
N ASN A 305 -2.55 -23.89 20.52
CA ASN A 305 -3.84 -24.59 20.46
C ASN A 305 -4.68 -24.44 21.77
N THR A 306 -4.04 -24.35 22.93
CA THR A 306 -4.75 -24.05 24.21
C THR A 306 -5.33 -22.64 24.28
N SER A 307 -4.72 -21.66 23.61
CA SER A 307 -5.28 -20.32 23.45
C SER A 307 -6.48 -20.36 22.51
N CYS A 308 -6.38 -21.09 21.38
CA CYS A 308 -7.48 -21.27 20.45
C CYS A 308 -8.71 -21.92 21.11
N ARG A 309 -8.51 -22.91 21.99
CA ARG A 309 -9.60 -23.48 22.80
C ARG A 309 -10.26 -22.42 23.70
N ILE A 310 -9.49 -21.54 24.35
CA ILE A 310 -10.06 -20.46 25.18
C ILE A 310 -10.82 -19.43 24.34
N ILE A 311 -10.40 -19.16 23.09
CA ILE A 311 -11.17 -18.33 22.14
C ILE A 311 -12.52 -18.98 21.86
N ALA A 312 -12.52 -20.28 21.51
CA ALA A 312 -13.74 -21.05 21.27
C ALA A 312 -14.69 -21.09 22.49
N GLU A 313 -14.14 -21.22 23.70
CA GLU A 313 -14.89 -21.20 24.97
C GLU A 313 -15.43 -19.81 25.35
N SER A 314 -14.81 -18.70 24.89
CA SER A 314 -15.07 -17.35 25.42
C SER A 314 -15.61 -16.33 24.41
N CYS A 315 -15.39 -16.52 23.10
CA CYS A 315 -15.56 -15.48 22.06
C CYS A 315 -16.51 -15.90 20.92
N PRO A 316 -17.77 -16.28 21.17
CA PRO A 316 -18.67 -16.85 20.14
C PRO A 316 -19.15 -15.85 19.07
N GLN A 317 -18.83 -14.56 19.20
CA GLN A 317 -19.19 -13.50 18.25
C GLN A 317 -18.07 -13.15 17.25
N LEU A 318 -16.98 -13.93 17.22
CA LEU A 318 -15.81 -13.63 16.41
C LEU A 318 -16.11 -13.71 14.90
N GLU A 319 -15.90 -12.61 14.18
CA GLU A 319 -16.08 -12.51 12.73
C GLU A 319 -14.75 -12.51 11.95
N THR A 320 -13.65 -12.03 12.57
CA THR A 320 -12.31 -12.07 11.95
C THR A 320 -11.26 -12.62 12.92
N PHE A 321 -10.47 -13.59 12.46
CA PHE A 321 -9.43 -14.26 13.24
C PHE A 321 -8.15 -14.41 12.44
N ASN A 322 -7.07 -13.78 12.91
CA ASN A 322 -5.76 -13.83 12.26
C ASN A 322 -4.69 -14.35 13.24
N VAL A 323 -4.11 -15.50 12.90
CA VAL A 323 -3.02 -16.20 13.60
C VAL A 323 -1.86 -16.55 12.67
N SER A 324 -1.72 -15.87 11.54
CA SER A 324 -0.57 -16.09 10.65
C SER A 324 0.76 -15.83 11.39
N TRP A 325 1.82 -16.56 11.03
CA TRP A 325 3.15 -16.49 11.67
C TRP A 325 3.11 -16.85 13.17
N CYS A 326 2.38 -17.90 13.54
CA CYS A 326 2.28 -18.40 14.92
C CYS A 326 2.69 -19.88 15.04
N ASP A 327 4.00 -20.16 15.08
CA ASP A 327 4.64 -21.49 14.97
C ASP A 327 4.17 -22.58 15.97
N LYS A 328 3.40 -22.22 17.00
CA LYS A 328 2.83 -23.11 18.03
C LYS A 328 1.32 -23.32 17.91
N VAL A 329 0.70 -22.77 16.87
CA VAL A 329 -0.67 -23.06 16.45
C VAL A 329 -0.62 -24.15 15.38
N GLU A 330 -1.61 -25.03 15.40
CA GLU A 330 -1.85 -26.06 14.39
C GLU A 330 -3.31 -25.93 13.90
N ALA A 331 -3.62 -26.45 12.71
CA ALA A 331 -4.98 -26.49 12.18
C ALA A 331 -5.98 -27.15 13.14
N ARG A 332 -5.56 -28.16 13.93
CA ARG A 332 -6.37 -28.77 15.00
C ARG A 332 -6.84 -27.79 16.07
N GLY A 333 -6.04 -26.76 16.38
CA GLY A 333 -6.44 -25.66 17.27
C GLY A 333 -7.43 -24.71 16.61
N ILE A 334 -7.28 -24.49 15.30
CA ILE A 334 -8.14 -23.61 14.48
C ILE A 334 -9.51 -24.26 14.23
N LYS A 335 -9.58 -25.57 13.99
CA LYS A 335 -10.82 -26.36 13.90
C LYS A 335 -11.75 -26.07 15.07
N VAL A 336 -11.25 -26.13 16.30
CA VAL A 336 -12.05 -25.86 17.52
C VAL A 336 -12.62 -24.43 17.54
N VAL A 337 -11.93 -23.45 16.96
CA VAL A 337 -12.44 -22.08 16.80
C VAL A 337 -13.51 -22.01 15.71
N ILE A 338 -13.27 -22.64 14.55
CA ILE A 338 -14.22 -22.74 13.43
C ILE A 338 -15.53 -23.38 13.89
N ASP A 339 -15.45 -24.53 14.56
CA ASP A 339 -16.60 -25.30 15.07
C ASP A 339 -17.44 -24.52 16.10
N SER A 340 -16.83 -23.54 16.80
CA SER A 340 -17.46 -22.80 17.91
C SER A 340 -17.85 -21.35 17.57
N CYS A 341 -17.36 -20.79 16.46
CA CYS A 341 -17.56 -19.39 16.07
C CYS A 341 -18.40 -19.30 14.78
N PRO A 342 -19.74 -19.48 14.85
CA PRO A 342 -20.59 -19.60 13.65
C PRO A 342 -20.64 -18.32 12.78
N LYS A 343 -20.17 -17.19 13.31
CA LYS A 343 -20.09 -15.89 12.62
C LYS A 343 -18.75 -15.64 11.91
N LEU A 344 -17.78 -16.56 11.98
CA LEU A 344 -16.44 -16.34 11.41
C LEU A 344 -16.51 -16.18 9.88
N ARG A 345 -15.95 -15.06 9.38
CA ARG A 345 -15.92 -14.70 7.94
C ARG A 345 -14.49 -14.58 7.40
N ASP A 346 -13.56 -14.00 8.14
CA ASP A 346 -12.17 -13.79 7.71
C ASP A 346 -11.24 -14.63 8.59
N LEU A 347 -10.71 -15.73 8.04
CA LEU A 347 -9.77 -16.63 8.70
C LEU A 347 -8.40 -16.53 8.03
N ARG A 348 -7.38 -16.18 8.80
CA ARG A 348 -5.99 -16.10 8.33
C ARG A 348 -5.07 -16.92 9.22
N ALA A 349 -4.41 -17.90 8.62
CA ALA A 349 -3.57 -18.89 9.28
C ALA A 349 -2.36 -19.23 8.40
N GLY A 350 -1.69 -18.21 7.87
CA GLY A 350 -0.47 -18.39 7.08
C GLY A 350 0.71 -18.88 7.92
N GLU A 351 1.53 -19.74 7.33
CA GLU A 351 2.65 -20.46 7.96
C GLU A 351 2.24 -21.29 9.21
N VAL A 352 1.01 -21.80 9.23
CA VAL A 352 0.49 -22.71 10.26
C VAL A 352 0.53 -24.17 9.77
N ARG A 353 0.79 -25.10 10.69
CA ARG A 353 0.99 -26.54 10.40
C ARG A 353 -0.25 -27.39 10.66
N GLY A 354 -0.29 -28.60 10.11
CA GLY A 354 -1.34 -29.60 10.31
C GLY A 354 -2.57 -29.44 9.41
N PHE A 355 -2.48 -28.67 8.32
CA PHE A 355 -3.55 -28.53 7.32
C PHE A 355 -3.64 -29.71 6.32
N ASP A 356 -2.92 -30.80 6.60
CA ASP A 356 -3.08 -32.13 6.01
C ASP A 356 -4.25 -32.93 6.64
N ASP A 357 -4.70 -32.57 7.84
CA ASP A 357 -5.79 -33.25 8.56
C ASP A 357 -7.15 -33.01 7.90
N ILE A 358 -7.69 -34.05 7.25
CA ILE A 358 -9.01 -34.11 6.62
C ILE A 358 -10.12 -33.66 7.58
N ALA A 359 -10.02 -33.96 8.89
CA ALA A 359 -11.02 -33.54 9.86
C ALA A 359 -11.04 -32.01 10.08
N THR A 360 -9.95 -31.30 9.76
CA THR A 360 -9.93 -29.82 9.75
C THR A 360 -10.53 -29.25 8.46
N ALA A 361 -10.25 -29.89 7.33
CA ALA A 361 -10.84 -29.58 6.03
C ALA A 361 -12.37 -29.70 6.05
N GLU A 362 -12.89 -30.75 6.67
CA GLU A 362 -14.32 -31.04 6.83
C GLU A 362 -15.05 -29.97 7.68
N SER A 363 -14.42 -29.45 8.75
CA SER A 363 -14.96 -28.31 9.51
C SER A 363 -14.99 -27.01 8.72
N ILE A 364 -13.97 -26.76 7.89
CA ILE A 364 -13.97 -25.62 6.96
C ILE A 364 -15.10 -25.77 5.94
N PHE A 365 -15.35 -26.99 5.43
CA PHE A 365 -16.49 -27.26 4.55
C PHE A 365 -17.83 -26.99 5.26
N ASN A 366 -18.09 -27.65 6.39
CA ASN A 366 -19.37 -27.62 7.08
C ASN A 366 -19.83 -26.22 7.54
N THR A 367 -18.90 -25.31 7.85
CA THR A 367 -19.28 -23.96 8.33
C THR A 367 -19.80 -23.02 7.23
N ASN A 368 -19.32 -23.15 5.98
CA ASN A 368 -19.68 -22.37 4.78
C ASN A 368 -20.07 -20.88 5.01
N ASN A 369 -19.40 -20.19 5.93
CA ASN A 369 -19.61 -18.78 6.28
C ASN A 369 -18.37 -17.90 6.05
N LEU A 370 -17.22 -18.51 5.71
CA LEU A 370 -15.99 -17.82 5.39
C LEU A 370 -16.13 -17.05 4.07
N GLU A 371 -15.84 -15.75 4.12
CA GLU A 371 -15.71 -14.84 2.98
C GLU A 371 -14.24 -14.62 2.60
N ARG A 372 -13.30 -14.73 3.54
CA ARG A 372 -11.84 -14.75 3.28
C ARG A 372 -11.18 -15.93 3.99
N LEU A 373 -10.35 -16.66 3.26
CA LEU A 373 -9.50 -17.73 3.76
C LEU A 373 -8.06 -17.54 3.27
N VAL A 374 -7.12 -17.38 4.21
CA VAL A 374 -5.69 -17.14 3.94
C VAL A 374 -4.86 -18.24 4.60
N LEU A 375 -4.22 -19.08 3.78
CA LEU A 375 -3.39 -20.22 4.18
C LEU A 375 -1.99 -20.16 3.53
N CYS A 376 -1.48 -18.97 3.22
CA CYS A 376 -0.18 -18.83 2.57
C CYS A 376 0.97 -19.43 3.39
N GLY A 377 1.87 -20.17 2.74
CA GLY A 377 2.98 -20.86 3.38
C GLY A 377 2.58 -22.11 4.18
N CYS A 378 1.36 -22.62 4.04
CA CYS A 378 0.95 -23.91 4.62
C CYS A 378 1.51 -25.09 3.80
N VAL A 379 2.84 -25.30 3.87
CA VAL A 379 3.60 -26.29 3.07
C VAL A 379 3.10 -27.74 3.23
N GLU A 380 2.35 -28.04 4.28
CA GLU A 380 1.78 -29.37 4.55
C GLU A 380 0.42 -29.61 3.86
N LEU A 381 -0.28 -28.56 3.39
CA LEU A 381 -1.61 -28.65 2.76
C LEU A 381 -1.58 -29.55 1.51
N THR A 382 -2.43 -30.56 1.47
CA THR A 382 -2.53 -31.53 0.38
C THR A 382 -3.71 -31.25 -0.55
N ASP A 383 -3.64 -31.80 -1.77
CA ASP A 383 -4.75 -31.77 -2.73
C ASP A 383 -6.06 -32.32 -2.14
N ASP A 384 -5.99 -33.39 -1.35
CA ASP A 384 -7.18 -34.06 -0.82
C ASP A 384 -7.80 -33.27 0.34
N ALA A 385 -6.98 -32.62 1.17
CA ALA A 385 -7.47 -31.66 2.15
C ALA A 385 -8.16 -30.46 1.44
N LEU A 386 -7.56 -29.91 0.38
CA LEU A 386 -8.15 -28.82 -0.39
C LEU A 386 -9.45 -29.23 -1.10
N LYS A 387 -9.53 -30.44 -1.68
CA LYS A 387 -10.77 -31.01 -2.24
C LYS A 387 -11.86 -31.07 -1.18
N VAL A 388 -11.57 -31.64 -0.01
CA VAL A 388 -12.56 -31.74 1.08
C VAL A 388 -12.98 -30.36 1.60
N MET A 389 -12.07 -29.37 1.69
CA MET A 389 -12.42 -27.98 2.07
C MET A 389 -13.41 -27.31 1.11
N MET A 390 -13.36 -27.65 -0.19
CA MET A 390 -14.20 -27.05 -1.22
C MET A 390 -15.47 -27.85 -1.51
N GLN A 391 -15.37 -29.18 -1.54
CA GLN A 391 -16.41 -30.10 -2.03
C GLN A 391 -16.97 -31.04 -0.96
N GLY A 392 -16.32 -31.15 0.20
CA GLY A 392 -16.69 -32.08 1.27
C GLY A 392 -16.11 -33.48 1.08
N THR A 393 -16.45 -34.38 2.00
CA THR A 393 -16.18 -35.83 1.89
C THR A 393 -17.23 -36.48 1.00
N ASP A 394 -16.78 -37.32 0.05
CA ASP A 394 -17.63 -38.06 -0.90
C ASP A 394 -18.77 -37.23 -1.56
N PRO A 395 -18.44 -36.11 -2.25
CA PRO A 395 -19.43 -35.34 -2.98
C PRO A 395 -20.14 -36.18 -4.05
N GLN A 396 -21.45 -36.00 -4.17
CA GLN A 396 -22.21 -36.56 -5.29
C GLN A 396 -21.82 -35.82 -6.58
N PHE A 397 -21.36 -36.55 -7.59
CA PHE A 397 -21.02 -35.97 -8.90
C PHE A 397 -22.19 -36.08 -9.87
N ASP A 398 -22.47 -35.00 -10.61
CA ASP A 398 -23.31 -35.05 -11.80
C ASP A 398 -22.60 -35.84 -12.91
N ILE A 399 -23.24 -36.92 -13.34
CA ILE A 399 -22.77 -37.85 -14.37
C ILE A 399 -22.56 -37.15 -15.73
N LEU A 400 -23.28 -36.06 -16.01
CA LEU A 400 -23.22 -35.36 -17.29
C LEU A 400 -22.19 -34.23 -17.36
N THR A 401 -21.75 -33.69 -16.21
CA THR A 401 -20.80 -32.55 -16.16
C THR A 401 -19.54 -32.82 -15.35
N GLU A 402 -19.42 -33.98 -14.68
CA GLU A 402 -18.34 -34.33 -13.74
C GLU A 402 -18.19 -33.34 -12.57
N ARG A 403 -19.25 -32.62 -12.21
CA ARG A 403 -19.25 -31.58 -11.16
C ARG A 403 -19.81 -32.11 -9.84
N ALA A 404 -19.15 -31.76 -8.75
CA ALA A 404 -19.68 -31.97 -7.40
C ALA A 404 -20.96 -31.16 -7.18
N LEU A 405 -22.04 -31.81 -6.76
CA LEU A 405 -23.38 -31.23 -6.59
C LEU A 405 -23.53 -30.56 -5.21
N ILE A 406 -22.68 -29.56 -4.97
CA ILE A 406 -22.49 -28.91 -3.66
C ILE A 406 -23.19 -27.56 -3.55
N SER A 407 -23.44 -27.12 -2.31
CA SER A 407 -23.80 -25.72 -2.06
C SER A 407 -22.60 -24.81 -2.39
N PRO A 408 -22.76 -23.71 -3.15
CA PRO A 408 -21.66 -22.82 -3.45
C PRO A 408 -21.05 -22.22 -2.19
N ARG A 409 -19.74 -22.00 -2.24
CA ARG A 409 -18.92 -21.45 -1.16
C ARG A 409 -19.04 -19.93 -1.16
N LYS A 410 -19.16 -19.33 0.03
CA LYS A 410 -19.24 -17.86 0.19
C LYS A 410 -17.89 -17.12 0.10
N LEU A 411 -16.82 -17.83 -0.28
CA LEU A 411 -15.46 -17.29 -0.34
C LEU A 411 -15.33 -16.24 -1.45
N ARG A 412 -15.03 -15.01 -1.06
CA ARG A 412 -14.62 -13.89 -1.93
C ARG A 412 -13.11 -13.82 -2.10
N HIS A 413 -12.34 -14.23 -1.09
CA HIS A 413 -10.88 -14.17 -1.14
C HIS A 413 -10.25 -15.49 -0.69
N LEU A 414 -9.37 -16.03 -1.53
CA LEU A 414 -8.64 -17.27 -1.27
C LEU A 414 -7.15 -17.07 -1.55
N ASP A 415 -6.32 -17.21 -0.52
CA ASP A 415 -4.86 -17.18 -0.63
C ASP A 415 -4.29 -18.53 -0.23
N LEU A 416 -3.67 -19.20 -1.19
CA LEU A 416 -3.00 -20.50 -1.09
C LEU A 416 -1.53 -20.39 -1.55
N SER A 417 -0.94 -19.19 -1.52
CA SER A 417 0.42 -18.93 -1.98
C SER A 417 1.45 -19.75 -1.20
N ARG A 418 2.49 -20.28 -1.86
CA ARG A 418 3.57 -21.12 -1.27
C ARG A 418 3.07 -22.42 -0.60
N CYS A 419 1.93 -22.93 -1.03
CA CYS A 419 1.44 -24.26 -0.65
C CYS A 419 2.02 -25.32 -1.60
N ASN A 420 3.35 -25.52 -1.54
CA ASN A 420 4.17 -26.28 -2.50
C ASN A 420 3.82 -27.78 -2.68
N ARG A 421 2.80 -28.30 -1.99
CA ARG A 421 2.26 -29.66 -2.13
C ARG A 421 0.97 -29.73 -2.95
N LEU A 422 0.39 -28.59 -3.32
CA LEU A 422 -0.77 -28.53 -4.20
C LEU A 422 -0.37 -28.80 -5.65
N SER A 423 -1.14 -29.64 -6.33
CA SER A 423 -1.09 -29.84 -7.77
C SER A 423 -2.30 -29.21 -8.47
N SER A 424 -2.25 -29.18 -9.80
CA SER A 424 -3.40 -28.80 -10.63
C SER A 424 -4.66 -29.62 -10.34
N GLY A 425 -4.52 -30.88 -9.88
CA GLY A 425 -5.63 -31.75 -9.51
C GLY A 425 -6.34 -31.36 -8.21
N GLY A 426 -5.64 -30.75 -7.25
CA GLY A 426 -6.27 -30.17 -6.06
C GLY A 426 -6.90 -28.80 -6.35
N VAL A 427 -6.17 -27.92 -7.04
CA VAL A 427 -6.64 -26.56 -7.35
C VAL A 427 -7.85 -26.57 -8.30
N ARG A 428 -7.93 -27.53 -9.25
CA ARG A 428 -9.11 -27.75 -10.11
C ARG A 428 -10.41 -27.92 -9.31
N ALA A 429 -10.37 -28.42 -8.08
CA ALA A 429 -11.55 -28.62 -7.23
C ALA A 429 -12.19 -27.32 -6.71
N ILE A 430 -11.48 -26.20 -6.78
CA ILE A 430 -12.00 -24.84 -6.49
C ILE A 430 -12.97 -24.38 -7.60
N GLY A 431 -12.76 -24.84 -8.85
CA GLY A 431 -13.61 -24.50 -9.99
C GLY A 431 -15.07 -24.88 -9.74
N TYR A 432 -15.99 -23.99 -10.11
CA TYR A 432 -17.45 -24.06 -9.85
C TYR A 432 -17.87 -24.02 -8.38
N ALA A 433 -16.98 -24.24 -7.41
CA ALA A 433 -17.30 -24.18 -5.99
C ALA A 433 -17.44 -22.73 -5.46
N VAL A 434 -16.70 -21.76 -6.01
CA VAL A 434 -16.56 -20.39 -5.49
C VAL A 434 -17.04 -19.30 -6.47
N PRO A 435 -18.32 -19.26 -6.91
CA PRO A 435 -18.78 -18.32 -7.95
C PRO A 435 -18.66 -16.83 -7.57
N GLU A 436 -18.65 -16.53 -6.26
CA GLU A 436 -18.53 -15.18 -5.70
C GLU A 436 -17.06 -14.74 -5.45
N LEU A 437 -16.07 -15.47 -5.99
CA LEU A 437 -14.65 -15.16 -5.78
C LEU A 437 -14.27 -13.80 -6.40
N GLU A 438 -13.80 -12.88 -5.56
CA GLU A 438 -13.34 -11.54 -5.90
C GLU A 438 -11.80 -11.45 -5.96
N GLY A 439 -11.06 -12.34 -5.27
CA GLY A 439 -9.60 -12.40 -5.33
C GLY A 439 -9.01 -13.79 -5.09
N LEU A 440 -8.00 -14.15 -5.89
CA LEU A 440 -7.28 -15.43 -5.83
C LEU A 440 -5.75 -15.20 -5.82
N GLN A 441 -5.05 -15.82 -4.88
CA GLN A 441 -3.59 -15.78 -4.78
C GLN A 441 -3.04 -17.21 -4.70
N LEU A 442 -2.18 -17.58 -5.65
CA LEU A 442 -1.58 -18.92 -5.81
C LEU A 442 -0.05 -18.87 -5.95
N SER A 443 0.56 -17.74 -5.61
CA SER A 443 1.97 -17.43 -5.90
C SER A 443 2.96 -18.42 -5.27
N GLY A 444 3.90 -18.94 -6.05
CA GLY A 444 4.93 -19.90 -5.63
C GLY A 444 4.49 -21.37 -5.61
N CYS A 445 3.26 -21.70 -6.02
CA CYS A 445 2.79 -23.08 -6.14
C CYS A 445 3.25 -23.72 -7.46
N ARG A 446 4.56 -23.93 -7.60
CA ARG A 446 5.25 -24.22 -8.88
C ARG A 446 4.73 -25.40 -9.72
N SER A 447 4.00 -26.35 -9.14
CA SER A 447 3.40 -27.51 -9.83
C SER A 447 1.96 -27.27 -10.33
N LEU A 448 1.61 -26.01 -10.62
CA LEU A 448 0.32 -25.62 -11.19
C LEU A 448 0.46 -25.30 -12.69
N THR A 449 -0.19 -26.12 -13.51
CA THR A 449 -0.35 -25.93 -14.95
C THR A 449 -1.65 -25.18 -15.29
N ASP A 450 -1.79 -24.72 -16.54
CA ASP A 450 -3.00 -24.05 -17.09
C ASP A 450 -4.32 -24.75 -16.69
N ALA A 451 -4.35 -26.08 -16.66
CA ALA A 451 -5.52 -26.92 -16.33
C ALA A 451 -6.01 -26.79 -14.87
N ALA A 452 -5.19 -26.24 -13.96
CA ALA A 452 -5.61 -25.88 -12.62
C ALA A 452 -6.60 -24.71 -12.62
N LEU A 453 -6.38 -23.76 -13.52
CA LEU A 453 -6.99 -22.42 -13.51
C LEU A 453 -8.14 -22.27 -14.49
N GLU A 454 -8.13 -22.98 -15.62
CA GLU A 454 -9.25 -23.06 -16.58
C GLU A 454 -10.64 -23.11 -15.90
N PRO A 455 -10.94 -24.09 -15.01
CA PRO A 455 -12.28 -24.24 -14.45
C PRO A 455 -12.60 -23.16 -13.40
N ILE A 456 -11.58 -22.53 -12.81
CA ILE A 456 -11.76 -21.39 -11.89
C ILE A 456 -12.12 -20.15 -12.71
N LEU A 457 -11.34 -19.82 -13.73
CA LEU A 457 -11.59 -18.66 -14.61
C LEU A 457 -12.95 -18.77 -15.32
N ALA A 458 -13.32 -19.98 -15.76
CA ALA A 458 -14.63 -20.24 -16.38
C ALA A 458 -15.83 -20.08 -15.43
N SER A 459 -15.62 -20.02 -14.11
CA SER A 459 -16.70 -20.04 -13.10
C SER A 459 -16.72 -18.87 -12.11
N THR A 460 -15.78 -17.92 -12.21
CA THR A 460 -15.60 -16.81 -11.25
C THR A 460 -15.88 -15.43 -11.87
N PRO A 461 -17.14 -15.10 -12.26
CA PRO A 461 -17.49 -13.87 -12.98
C PRO A 461 -17.20 -12.57 -12.21
N ARG A 462 -16.91 -12.63 -10.91
CA ARG A 462 -16.66 -11.47 -10.03
C ARG A 462 -15.17 -11.27 -9.68
N LEU A 463 -14.25 -12.03 -10.30
CA LEU A 463 -12.83 -11.97 -9.98
C LEU A 463 -12.23 -10.60 -10.35
N THR A 464 -11.64 -9.93 -9.37
CA THR A 464 -11.02 -8.60 -9.49
C THR A 464 -9.50 -8.63 -9.26
N HIS A 465 -9.00 -9.58 -8.46
CA HIS A 465 -7.57 -9.74 -8.15
C HIS A 465 -7.12 -11.17 -8.47
N LEU A 466 -6.04 -11.30 -9.24
CA LEU A 466 -5.44 -12.59 -9.61
C LEU A 466 -3.92 -12.53 -9.50
N GLU A 467 -3.36 -13.25 -8.53
CA GLU A 467 -1.91 -13.32 -8.29
C GLU A 467 -1.37 -14.73 -8.57
N LEU A 468 -0.50 -14.80 -9.57
CA LEU A 468 0.06 -15.99 -10.19
C LEU A 468 1.59 -15.83 -10.34
N GLU A 469 2.27 -15.39 -9.28
CA GLU A 469 3.72 -15.18 -9.27
C GLU A 469 4.48 -16.51 -9.07
N ASP A 470 5.66 -16.67 -9.67
CA ASP A 470 6.55 -17.84 -9.48
C ASP A 470 5.88 -19.19 -9.86
N LEU A 471 5.14 -19.19 -10.97
CA LEU A 471 4.47 -20.37 -11.54
C LEU A 471 5.08 -20.74 -12.90
N GLU A 472 6.22 -21.43 -12.85
CA GLU A 472 7.07 -21.78 -14.00
C GLU A 472 6.35 -22.58 -15.12
N GLU A 473 5.34 -23.40 -14.77
CA GLU A 473 4.62 -24.28 -15.70
C GLU A 473 3.45 -23.60 -16.45
N LEU A 474 3.16 -22.32 -16.18
CA LEU A 474 2.07 -21.59 -16.86
C LEU A 474 2.45 -21.14 -18.28
N THR A 475 1.49 -21.24 -19.20
CA THR A 475 1.71 -20.98 -20.62
C THR A 475 0.84 -19.83 -21.17
N ASN A 476 1.07 -19.51 -22.45
CA ASN A 476 0.33 -18.46 -23.14
C ASN A 476 -1.14 -18.85 -23.42
N SER A 477 -1.52 -20.14 -23.43
CA SER A 477 -2.93 -20.55 -23.60
C SER A 477 -3.78 -20.12 -22.42
N LEU A 478 -3.34 -20.28 -21.16
CA LEU A 478 -4.08 -19.76 -20.00
C LEU A 478 -4.51 -18.30 -20.16
N MET A 479 -3.59 -17.43 -20.60
CA MET A 479 -3.85 -16.00 -20.73
C MET A 479 -4.70 -15.67 -21.96
N SER A 480 -4.37 -16.23 -23.13
CA SER A 480 -5.01 -15.91 -24.41
C SER A 480 -6.33 -16.65 -24.66
N GLU A 481 -6.46 -17.89 -24.17
CA GLU A 481 -7.59 -18.77 -24.47
C GLU A 481 -8.61 -18.82 -23.34
N HIS A 482 -8.15 -18.77 -22.08
CA HIS A 482 -9.04 -18.85 -20.91
C HIS A 482 -9.27 -17.47 -20.31
N LEU A 483 -8.25 -16.77 -19.79
CA LEU A 483 -8.42 -15.48 -19.09
C LEU A 483 -9.05 -14.40 -19.97
N ALA A 484 -8.54 -14.20 -21.20
CA ALA A 484 -9.09 -13.19 -22.13
C ALA A 484 -10.48 -13.53 -22.69
N LYS A 485 -11.02 -14.74 -22.44
CA LYS A 485 -12.38 -15.18 -22.81
C LYS A 485 -13.28 -15.43 -21.58
N ALA A 486 -12.74 -15.34 -20.37
CA ALA A 486 -13.44 -15.62 -19.12
C ALA A 486 -14.45 -14.50 -18.78
N PRO A 487 -15.54 -14.81 -18.04
CA PRO A 487 -16.50 -13.80 -17.61
C PRO A 487 -15.91 -12.72 -16.71
N CYS A 488 -14.78 -12.99 -16.04
CA CYS A 488 -14.06 -12.00 -15.23
C CYS A 488 -13.20 -11.01 -16.02
N ALA A 489 -13.06 -11.15 -17.36
CA ALA A 489 -12.23 -10.25 -18.15
C ALA A 489 -12.64 -8.77 -17.97
N GLU A 490 -13.94 -8.47 -17.89
CA GLU A 490 -14.42 -7.11 -17.66
C GLU A 490 -14.35 -6.63 -16.20
N THR A 491 -14.19 -7.54 -15.23
CA THR A 491 -14.09 -7.20 -13.79
C THR A 491 -12.67 -7.19 -13.24
N LEU A 492 -11.69 -7.73 -13.95
CA LEU A 492 -10.32 -7.86 -13.48
C LEU A 492 -9.63 -6.49 -13.34
N GLU A 493 -9.18 -6.18 -12.13
CA GLU A 493 -8.51 -4.92 -11.77
C GLU A 493 -7.02 -5.11 -11.45
N HIS A 494 -6.63 -6.26 -10.90
CA HIS A 494 -5.26 -6.55 -10.49
C HIS A 494 -4.83 -7.92 -11.04
N LEU A 495 -3.72 -7.94 -11.78
CA LEU A 495 -3.12 -9.16 -12.33
C LEU A 495 -1.60 -9.16 -12.05
N SER A 496 -1.12 -10.16 -11.34
CA SER A 496 0.32 -10.43 -11.20
C SER A 496 0.66 -11.78 -11.83
N ILE A 497 1.67 -11.78 -12.69
CA ILE A 497 2.26 -12.96 -13.34
C ILE A 497 3.81 -12.89 -13.29
N SER A 498 4.37 -12.21 -12.29
CA SER A 498 5.83 -12.08 -12.14
C SER A 498 6.51 -13.44 -11.99
N TYR A 499 7.73 -13.58 -12.52
CA TYR A 499 8.51 -14.82 -12.62
C TYR A 499 7.92 -15.94 -13.50
N CYS A 500 6.77 -15.74 -14.16
CA CYS A 500 6.20 -16.72 -15.10
C CYS A 500 6.89 -16.65 -16.48
N GLU A 501 8.11 -17.19 -16.57
CA GLU A 501 8.94 -17.21 -17.79
C GLU A 501 8.25 -17.77 -19.04
N GLY A 502 7.25 -18.65 -18.90
CA GLY A 502 6.47 -19.17 -20.03
C GLY A 502 5.66 -18.10 -20.78
N ILE A 503 5.35 -16.97 -20.13
CA ILE A 503 4.44 -15.95 -20.65
C ILE A 503 5.17 -14.88 -21.49
N SER A 504 4.55 -14.53 -22.61
CA SER A 504 5.03 -13.59 -23.61
C SER A 504 3.90 -12.68 -24.11
N ASP A 505 4.19 -11.79 -25.07
CA ASP A 505 3.17 -10.93 -25.68
C ASP A 505 2.01 -11.74 -26.32
N VAL A 506 2.25 -12.99 -26.75
CA VAL A 506 1.20 -13.87 -27.31
C VAL A 506 0.08 -14.15 -26.30
N GLY A 507 0.45 -14.36 -25.03
CA GLY A 507 -0.51 -14.52 -23.94
C GLY A 507 -1.14 -13.19 -23.49
N MET A 508 -0.32 -12.12 -23.40
CA MET A 508 -0.75 -10.86 -22.79
C MET A 508 -1.49 -9.89 -23.72
N LEU A 509 -1.28 -9.94 -25.05
CA LEU A 509 -1.98 -9.05 -25.98
C LEU A 509 -3.51 -9.25 -25.96
N PRO A 510 -4.07 -10.47 -25.97
CA PRO A 510 -5.51 -10.69 -25.79
C PRO A 510 -6.05 -10.17 -24.46
N VAL A 511 -5.30 -10.35 -23.36
CA VAL A 511 -5.67 -9.85 -22.02
C VAL A 511 -5.75 -8.32 -22.03
N LEU A 512 -4.73 -7.63 -22.55
CA LEU A 512 -4.70 -6.16 -22.65
C LEU A 512 -5.75 -5.59 -23.62
N GLN A 513 -6.23 -6.39 -24.58
CA GLN A 513 -7.30 -5.99 -25.50
C GLN A 513 -8.71 -6.19 -24.91
N LYS A 514 -8.86 -7.02 -23.88
CA LYS A 514 -10.15 -7.40 -23.28
C LYS A 514 -10.37 -6.82 -21.89
N CYS A 515 -9.35 -6.86 -21.02
CA CYS A 515 -9.45 -6.53 -19.62
C CYS A 515 -9.31 -5.02 -19.37
N LEU A 516 -10.23 -4.23 -19.93
CA LEU A 516 -10.16 -2.77 -19.98
C LEU A 516 -10.18 -2.07 -18.61
N ASN A 517 -10.55 -2.77 -17.53
CA ASN A 517 -10.61 -2.23 -16.16
C ASN A 517 -9.34 -2.46 -15.33
N LEU A 518 -8.27 -3.07 -15.89
CA LEU A 518 -7.01 -3.31 -15.19
C LEU A 518 -6.37 -2.02 -14.63
N LYS A 519 -5.99 -2.07 -13.35
CA LYS A 519 -5.40 -1.00 -12.52
C LYS A 519 -3.98 -1.31 -12.05
N SER A 520 -3.62 -2.57 -11.84
CA SER A 520 -2.22 -3.01 -11.71
C SER A 520 -1.97 -4.24 -12.56
N ILE A 521 -0.85 -4.23 -13.28
CA ILE A 521 -0.36 -5.34 -14.07
C ILE A 521 1.13 -5.50 -13.75
N ASP A 522 1.46 -6.62 -13.11
CA ASP A 522 2.80 -6.91 -12.61
C ASP A 522 3.33 -8.14 -13.39
N MET A 523 4.41 -7.97 -14.17
CA MET A 523 4.90 -8.95 -15.15
C MET A 523 6.43 -9.12 -15.10
N ASP A 524 7.02 -8.95 -13.93
CA ASP A 524 8.47 -8.98 -13.74
C ASP A 524 9.06 -10.32 -14.18
N ASN A 525 10.28 -10.33 -14.73
CA ASN A 525 10.99 -11.53 -15.17
C ASN A 525 10.25 -12.40 -16.23
N THR A 526 9.17 -11.90 -16.86
CA THR A 526 8.50 -12.57 -18.00
C THR A 526 9.19 -12.28 -19.34
N ARG A 527 8.79 -12.99 -20.42
CA ARG A 527 9.37 -12.85 -21.77
C ARG A 527 8.64 -11.85 -22.68
N ILE A 528 7.81 -10.98 -22.11
CA ILE A 528 7.12 -9.89 -22.81
C ILE A 528 8.10 -8.87 -23.43
N SER A 529 7.65 -8.14 -24.45
CA SER A 529 8.43 -7.13 -25.17
C SER A 529 7.72 -5.77 -25.29
N ASP A 530 8.31 -4.86 -26.06
CA ASP A 530 7.73 -3.56 -26.41
C ASP A 530 6.29 -3.63 -26.97
N LEU A 531 5.86 -4.78 -27.51
CA LEU A 531 4.52 -5.00 -28.06
C LEU A 531 3.41 -4.92 -27.01
N SER A 532 3.55 -5.62 -25.88
CA SER A 532 2.56 -5.54 -24.78
C SER A 532 2.57 -4.17 -24.08
N LEU A 533 3.73 -3.50 -24.00
CA LEU A 533 3.79 -2.11 -23.53
C LEU A 533 2.99 -1.15 -24.44
N ALA A 534 3.09 -1.33 -25.75
CA ALA A 534 2.34 -0.54 -26.73
C ALA A 534 0.83 -0.81 -26.67
N GLU A 535 0.40 -2.06 -26.50
CA GLU A 535 -1.03 -2.39 -26.33
C GLU A 535 -1.56 -1.96 -24.95
N ALA A 536 -0.79 -2.03 -23.87
CA ALA A 536 -1.18 -1.45 -22.58
C ALA A 536 -1.40 0.08 -22.68
N ALA A 537 -0.53 0.78 -23.41
CA ALA A 537 -0.73 2.19 -23.73
C ALA A 537 -1.97 2.42 -24.62
N ALA A 538 -2.25 1.53 -25.57
CA ALA A 538 -3.48 1.57 -26.38
C ALA A 538 -4.75 1.30 -25.54
N MET A 539 -4.72 0.39 -24.58
CA MET A 539 -5.80 0.08 -23.64
C MET A 539 -6.22 1.30 -22.83
N VAL A 540 -5.25 2.00 -22.20
CA VAL A 540 -5.53 3.23 -21.47
C VAL A 540 -6.07 4.33 -22.39
N ILE A 541 -5.57 4.43 -23.63
CA ILE A 541 -6.11 5.35 -24.65
C ILE A 541 -7.54 4.99 -25.08
N LYS A 542 -7.92 3.70 -25.12
CA LYS A 542 -9.27 3.24 -25.49
C LYS A 542 -10.31 3.62 -24.42
N ARG A 543 -9.97 3.56 -23.13
CA ARG A 543 -10.88 3.91 -22.02
C ARG A 543 -10.88 5.39 -21.62
N SER A 544 -9.75 6.09 -21.78
CA SER A 544 -9.56 7.45 -21.24
C SER A 544 -10.34 8.54 -21.96
N ARG A 545 -11.20 9.25 -21.21
CA ARG A 545 -11.87 10.47 -21.65
C ARG A 545 -10.95 11.69 -21.51
N ARG A 546 -10.35 12.11 -22.63
CA ARG A 546 -9.42 13.25 -22.71
C ARG A 546 -10.10 14.59 -22.37
N SER A 547 -9.39 15.50 -21.69
CA SER A 547 -9.91 16.83 -21.32
C SER A 547 -9.49 17.91 -22.33
N PHE A 548 -10.28 18.99 -22.41
CA PHE A 548 -9.97 20.22 -23.14
C PHE A 548 -9.26 21.29 -22.27
N LYS A 549 -9.17 21.09 -20.96
CA LYS A 549 -8.55 22.04 -20.03
C LYS A 549 -7.08 21.69 -19.79
N ALA A 550 -6.18 22.65 -19.95
CA ALA A 550 -4.75 22.47 -19.68
C ALA A 550 -4.40 22.30 -18.18
N ASN A 551 -5.31 22.71 -17.28
CA ASN A 551 -5.12 22.63 -15.83
C ASN A 551 -5.62 21.31 -15.20
N ASP A 552 -6.34 20.48 -15.96
CA ASP A 552 -6.80 19.18 -15.44
C ASP A 552 -5.59 18.25 -15.37
N ARG A 553 -5.21 17.84 -14.14
CA ARG A 553 -4.05 16.97 -13.93
C ARG A 553 -4.42 15.52 -14.24
N PRO A 554 -3.53 14.75 -14.89
CA PRO A 554 -3.77 13.33 -15.14
C PRO A 554 -3.67 12.51 -13.86
N ASN A 555 -4.55 11.53 -13.72
CA ASN A 555 -4.48 10.50 -12.69
C ASN A 555 -3.80 9.24 -13.22
N VAL A 556 -3.10 8.52 -12.35
CA VAL A 556 -2.55 7.20 -12.71
C VAL A 556 -3.67 6.16 -12.58
N THR A 557 -4.07 5.54 -13.69
CA THR A 557 -5.16 4.53 -13.68
C THR A 557 -4.68 3.12 -14.00
N LEU A 558 -3.45 2.98 -14.49
CA LEU A 558 -2.76 1.70 -14.65
C LEU A 558 -1.37 1.82 -14.04
N GLN A 559 -1.05 1.00 -13.04
CA GLN A 559 0.31 0.68 -12.64
C GLN A 559 0.78 -0.51 -13.49
N LEU A 560 2.04 -0.46 -13.95
CA LEU A 560 2.62 -1.44 -14.84
C LEU A 560 4.05 -1.74 -14.38
N VAL A 561 4.31 -2.96 -13.95
CA VAL A 561 5.59 -3.38 -13.32
C VAL A 561 6.30 -4.39 -14.22
N VAL A 562 7.51 -4.01 -14.64
CA VAL A 562 8.24 -4.56 -15.80
C VAL A 562 9.75 -4.60 -15.51
N TYR A 563 10.14 -5.19 -14.38
CA TYR A 563 11.53 -5.45 -14.02
C TYR A 563 12.06 -6.70 -14.74
N ASP A 564 13.33 -6.67 -15.14
CA ASP A 564 14.10 -7.78 -15.73
C ASP A 564 13.48 -8.51 -16.95
N CYS A 565 12.43 -7.97 -17.57
CA CYS A 565 11.87 -8.43 -18.84
C CYS A 565 12.87 -8.23 -19.99
N GLN A 566 13.56 -9.30 -20.41
CA GLN A 566 14.72 -9.23 -21.31
C GLN A 566 14.42 -8.67 -22.71
N ASN A 567 13.17 -8.81 -23.19
CA ASN A 567 12.75 -8.34 -24.51
C ASN A 567 12.14 -6.91 -24.48
N VAL A 568 12.04 -6.28 -23.31
CA VAL A 568 11.61 -4.88 -23.17
C VAL A 568 12.80 -3.95 -23.38
N THR A 569 12.66 -3.01 -24.30
CA THR A 569 13.72 -2.09 -24.70
C THR A 569 13.34 -0.65 -24.39
N TRP A 570 14.25 0.28 -24.68
CA TRP A 570 13.93 1.70 -24.61
C TRP A 570 12.78 2.10 -25.56
N THR A 571 12.53 1.42 -26.69
CA THR A 571 11.44 1.84 -27.60
C THR A 571 10.04 1.62 -27.02
N GLY A 572 9.79 0.51 -26.31
CA GLY A 572 8.50 0.27 -25.64
C GLY A 572 8.29 1.19 -24.44
N ILE A 573 9.32 1.36 -23.61
CA ILE A 573 9.31 2.31 -22.50
C ILE A 573 9.03 3.73 -23.01
N ARG A 574 9.73 4.15 -24.08
CA ARG A 574 9.55 5.44 -24.73
C ARG A 574 8.14 5.62 -25.27
N GLU A 575 7.53 4.60 -25.86
CA GLU A 575 6.15 4.68 -26.36
C GLU A 575 5.16 4.92 -25.21
N VAL A 576 5.30 4.24 -24.07
CA VAL A 576 4.48 4.49 -22.87
C VAL A 576 4.66 5.92 -22.37
N LEU A 577 5.89 6.42 -22.27
CA LEU A 577 6.17 7.82 -21.87
C LEU A 577 5.57 8.82 -22.87
N PHE A 578 5.75 8.58 -24.18
CA PHE A 578 5.20 9.41 -25.25
C PHE A 578 3.67 9.45 -25.19
N ARG A 579 2.97 8.32 -24.98
CA ARG A 579 1.51 8.30 -24.82
C ARG A 579 1.05 9.03 -23.56
N ASN A 580 1.74 8.88 -22.43
CA ASN A 580 1.48 9.63 -21.19
C ASN A 580 1.62 11.15 -21.37
N ALA A 581 2.50 11.62 -22.26
CA ALA A 581 2.66 13.04 -22.59
C ALA A 581 1.93 13.47 -23.88
N GLN A 582 1.20 12.56 -24.55
CA GLN A 582 0.65 12.82 -25.89
C GLN A 582 -0.51 13.81 -25.83
N ILE A 583 -0.26 15.02 -26.31
CA ILE A 583 -1.26 16.05 -26.61
C ILE A 583 -1.81 15.78 -28.03
N ARG A 584 -3.13 15.87 -28.22
CA ARG A 584 -3.79 15.62 -29.53
C ARG A 584 -4.68 16.80 -29.95
N PRO A 585 -4.68 17.22 -31.23
CA PRO A 585 -5.67 18.17 -31.74
C PRO A 585 -7.09 17.58 -31.64
N SER A 586 -8.10 18.44 -31.47
CA SER A 586 -9.51 18.02 -31.43
C SER A 586 -10.01 17.66 -32.82
N VAL A 587 -10.50 16.44 -32.99
CA VAL A 587 -11.32 16.08 -34.17
C VAL A 587 -12.54 17.01 -34.19
N GLY A 588 -12.87 17.58 -35.35
CA GLY A 588 -14.03 18.46 -35.55
C GLY A 588 -13.93 19.89 -34.99
N GLN A 589 -12.87 20.27 -34.25
CA GLN A 589 -12.70 21.65 -33.76
C GLN A 589 -11.26 22.16 -34.03
N PRO A 590 -10.99 22.80 -35.18
CA PRO A 590 -9.66 23.27 -35.54
C PRO A 590 -9.12 24.27 -34.51
N GLY A 591 -7.82 24.20 -34.23
CA GLY A 591 -7.17 25.03 -33.22
C GLY A 591 -7.38 24.60 -31.76
N LYS A 592 -8.38 23.75 -31.45
CA LYS A 592 -8.52 23.17 -30.10
C LYS A 592 -7.70 21.90 -29.93
N VAL A 593 -7.32 21.66 -28.68
CA VAL A 593 -6.34 20.64 -28.29
C VAL A 593 -6.84 19.90 -27.05
N THR A 594 -6.51 18.62 -26.94
CA THR A 594 -6.93 17.72 -25.85
C THR A 594 -5.74 17.16 -25.10
N TYR A 595 -5.89 17.03 -23.78
CA TYR A 595 -4.90 16.56 -22.82
C TYR A 595 -5.27 15.17 -22.28
N PRO A 596 -4.30 14.30 -21.97
CA PRO A 596 -4.58 13.02 -21.32
C PRO A 596 -5.05 13.27 -19.87
N THR A 597 -6.05 12.50 -19.44
CA THR A 597 -6.61 12.50 -18.08
C THR A 597 -6.23 11.25 -17.30
N GLU A 598 -5.86 10.18 -18.01
CA GLU A 598 -5.31 8.94 -17.48
C GLU A 598 -3.90 8.73 -18.01
N ILE A 599 -3.03 8.19 -17.15
CA ILE A 599 -1.65 7.82 -17.50
C ILE A 599 -1.25 6.48 -16.88
N ILE A 600 -0.22 5.87 -17.45
CA ILE A 600 0.44 4.67 -16.93
C ILE A 600 1.55 5.07 -15.95
N GLY A 601 1.53 4.50 -14.76
CA GLY A 601 2.64 4.47 -13.82
C GLY A 601 3.53 3.28 -14.14
N LEU A 602 4.65 3.53 -14.82
CA LEU A 602 5.58 2.47 -15.23
C LEU A 602 6.68 2.30 -14.17
N LYS A 603 6.92 1.05 -13.77
CA LYS A 603 8.12 0.61 -13.08
C LYS A 603 8.89 -0.33 -13.99
N CYS A 604 10.19 -0.12 -14.16
CA CYS A 604 11.02 -0.90 -15.06
C CYS A 604 12.49 -0.90 -14.61
N PHE A 605 13.34 -1.63 -15.34
CA PHE A 605 14.76 -1.80 -15.00
C PHE A 605 15.47 -0.49 -14.59
N TYR A 606 16.33 -0.58 -13.57
CA TYR A 606 17.00 0.56 -12.91
C TYR A 606 17.68 1.56 -13.86
N GLY A 607 18.18 1.11 -15.01
CA GLY A 607 18.78 1.96 -16.05
C GLY A 607 17.82 2.96 -16.71
N PHE A 608 16.51 2.78 -16.57
CA PHE A 608 15.46 3.64 -17.11
C PHE A 608 14.56 4.28 -16.04
N GLN A 609 14.49 3.70 -14.83
CA GLN A 609 13.57 4.15 -13.79
C GLN A 609 13.72 5.63 -13.43
N MET A 610 14.94 6.17 -13.39
CA MET A 610 15.17 7.60 -13.11
C MET A 610 14.49 8.52 -14.15
N THR A 611 14.60 8.19 -15.44
CA THR A 611 13.93 8.91 -16.53
C THR A 611 12.42 8.83 -16.40
N VAL A 612 11.91 7.63 -16.11
CA VAL A 612 10.48 7.34 -15.99
C VAL A 612 9.89 8.11 -14.81
N ASP A 613 10.54 8.09 -13.65
CA ASP A 613 10.17 8.86 -12.46
C ASP A 613 10.16 10.37 -12.75
N GLU A 614 11.21 10.91 -13.36
CA GLU A 614 11.29 12.34 -13.68
C GLU A 614 10.29 12.77 -14.76
N HIS A 615 10.02 11.92 -15.75
CA HIS A 615 8.95 12.13 -16.73
C HIS A 615 7.57 12.10 -16.05
N HIS A 616 7.31 11.10 -15.21
CA HIS A 616 6.05 10.93 -14.48
C HIS A 616 5.76 12.11 -13.56
N LYS A 617 6.78 12.61 -12.82
CA LYS A 617 6.69 13.85 -12.01
C LYS A 617 6.34 15.09 -12.85
N ARG A 618 6.87 15.23 -14.07
CA ARG A 618 6.54 16.33 -15.00
C ARG A 618 5.10 16.21 -15.52
N VAL A 619 4.67 15.00 -15.88
CA VAL A 619 3.30 14.74 -16.37
C VAL A 619 2.25 14.99 -15.28
N LEU A 620 2.44 14.50 -14.05
CA LEU A 620 1.51 14.74 -12.92
C LEU A 620 1.40 16.23 -12.52
N ARG A 621 2.40 17.05 -12.83
CA ARG A 621 2.34 18.51 -12.64
C ARG A 621 1.53 19.23 -13.72
N GLY A 622 1.30 18.60 -14.87
CA GLY A 622 0.73 19.20 -16.08
C GLY A 622 1.79 19.72 -17.07
N ASP A 623 3.09 19.57 -16.77
CA ASP A 623 4.20 20.09 -17.57
C ASP A 623 4.52 19.19 -18.79
N PHE A 624 3.50 18.75 -19.54
CA PHE A 624 3.59 17.83 -20.67
C PHE A 624 4.67 18.23 -21.70
N SER A 625 4.83 19.53 -21.97
CA SER A 625 5.85 20.03 -22.91
C SER A 625 7.29 19.84 -22.42
N SER A 626 7.50 19.71 -21.10
CA SER A 626 8.81 19.40 -20.50
C SER A 626 9.06 17.89 -20.44
N ALA A 627 8.02 17.11 -20.14
CA ALA A 627 8.06 15.65 -20.15
C ALA A 627 8.46 15.14 -21.55
N GLY A 628 7.75 15.59 -22.59
CA GLY A 628 8.09 15.32 -23.99
C GLY A 628 9.33 16.06 -24.52
N ARG A 629 10.11 16.78 -23.69
CA ARG A 629 11.49 17.21 -24.01
C ARG A 629 12.51 16.25 -23.42
N LEU A 630 12.30 15.84 -22.16
CA LEU A 630 13.12 14.85 -21.47
C LEU A 630 13.13 13.51 -22.24
N GLU A 631 11.96 13.03 -22.66
CA GLU A 631 11.81 11.80 -23.46
C GLU A 631 12.66 11.84 -24.75
N ARG A 632 12.59 12.93 -25.53
CA ARG A 632 13.42 13.10 -26.73
C ARG A 632 14.92 13.16 -26.42
N LYS A 633 15.35 13.93 -25.41
CA LYS A 633 16.80 13.99 -25.07
C LYS A 633 17.34 12.66 -24.56
N TRP A 634 16.52 11.88 -23.85
CA TRP A 634 16.92 10.53 -23.44
C TRP A 634 16.97 9.58 -24.64
N ALA A 635 16.03 9.69 -25.60
CA ALA A 635 16.11 8.94 -26.85
C ALA A 635 17.36 9.27 -27.67
N ASP A 636 17.70 10.57 -27.82
CA ASP A 636 18.95 11.02 -28.44
C ASP A 636 20.19 10.45 -27.73
N TYR A 637 20.17 10.39 -26.38
CA TYR A 637 21.24 9.81 -25.58
C TYR A 637 21.35 8.29 -25.75
N MET A 638 20.24 7.55 -25.68
CA MET A 638 20.23 6.09 -25.85
C MET A 638 20.73 5.69 -27.24
N GLN A 639 20.21 6.31 -28.30
CA GLN A 639 20.67 6.07 -29.66
C GLN A 639 22.17 6.37 -29.79
N ALA A 640 22.64 7.50 -29.24
CA ALA A 640 24.06 7.85 -29.29
C ALA A 640 24.96 6.88 -28.50
N ASN A 641 24.44 6.29 -27.41
CA ASN A 641 25.14 5.29 -26.60
C ASN A 641 25.21 3.93 -27.29
N GLU A 642 24.13 3.49 -27.94
CA GLU A 642 24.08 2.29 -28.78
C GLU A 642 25.04 2.40 -29.97
N GLU A 643 24.99 3.51 -30.70
CA GLU A 643 25.96 3.87 -31.74
C GLU A 643 27.42 3.86 -31.25
N ALA A 644 27.66 4.17 -29.97
CA ALA A 644 29.00 4.19 -29.37
C ALA A 644 29.51 2.79 -28.96
N GLY A 645 28.61 1.81 -28.84
CA GLY A 645 28.91 0.39 -28.68
C GLY A 645 29.27 -0.30 -29.99
N MET A 646 28.62 0.08 -31.10
CA MET A 646 28.90 -0.49 -32.43
C MET A 646 30.38 -0.32 -32.84
N GLY A 647 30.96 -1.40 -33.40
CA GLY A 647 32.33 -1.43 -33.89
C GLY A 647 32.55 -0.73 -35.23
N GLY A 648 33.81 -0.69 -35.68
CA GLY A 648 34.19 -0.19 -37.01
C GLY A 648 34.54 1.31 -37.07
N ALA A 649 34.57 1.85 -38.29
CA ALA A 649 34.97 3.23 -38.57
C ALA A 649 34.07 4.26 -37.86
N GLY A 650 34.64 5.41 -37.49
CA GLY A 650 33.88 6.50 -36.84
C GLY A 650 33.57 6.29 -35.35
N THR A 651 33.95 5.16 -34.73
CA THR A 651 33.69 4.85 -33.30
C THR A 651 34.12 5.97 -32.33
N ARG A 652 35.23 6.70 -32.59
CA ARG A 652 35.65 7.88 -31.79
C ARG A 652 34.66 9.06 -31.88
N ARG A 653 33.97 9.23 -33.01
CA ARG A 653 32.93 10.25 -33.24
C ARG A 653 31.60 9.86 -32.58
N ARG A 654 31.21 8.58 -32.66
CA ARG A 654 30.00 8.04 -31.99
C ARG A 654 30.14 8.15 -30.46
N ARG A 655 31.26 7.69 -29.89
CA ARG A 655 31.61 7.87 -28.46
C ARG A 655 31.73 9.32 -28.00
N ARG A 656 31.97 10.29 -28.91
CA ARG A 656 31.90 11.72 -28.59
C ARG A 656 30.44 12.18 -28.48
N ARG A 657 29.60 11.86 -29.47
CA ARG A 657 28.15 12.18 -29.46
C ARG A 657 27.46 11.60 -28.22
N ALA A 658 27.75 10.37 -27.82
CA ALA A 658 27.24 9.76 -26.59
C ALA A 658 27.51 10.60 -25.32
N ARG A 659 28.73 11.13 -25.18
CA ARG A 659 29.12 11.98 -24.04
C ARG A 659 28.46 13.36 -24.08
N GLU A 660 28.32 13.93 -25.27
CA GLU A 660 27.64 15.21 -25.48
C GLU A 660 26.14 15.10 -25.17
N ALA A 661 25.48 14.00 -25.59
CA ALA A 661 24.10 13.70 -25.24
C ALA A 661 23.91 13.40 -23.73
N HIS A 662 24.77 12.58 -23.12
CA HIS A 662 24.77 12.34 -21.66
C HIS A 662 24.87 13.65 -20.87
N ALA A 663 25.74 14.58 -21.30
CA ALA A 663 25.88 15.88 -20.66
C ALA A 663 24.63 16.75 -20.85
N LEU A 664 24.00 16.76 -22.03
CA LEU A 664 22.74 17.48 -22.27
C LEU A 664 21.56 16.92 -21.46
N HIS A 665 21.54 15.61 -21.25
CA HIS A 665 20.52 14.93 -20.47
C HIS A 665 20.63 15.24 -18.96
N MET A 666 21.80 15.06 -18.34
CA MET A 666 22.01 15.30 -16.90
C MET A 666 21.62 16.73 -16.47
N ASN A 667 21.77 17.72 -17.35
CA ASN A 667 21.36 19.11 -17.10
C ASN A 667 19.82 19.33 -17.08
N GLU A 668 19.00 18.33 -17.41
CA GLU A 668 17.52 18.41 -17.40
C GLU A 668 16.86 17.60 -16.27
N GLU A 669 17.55 16.58 -15.72
CA GLU A 669 17.15 15.91 -14.47
C GLU A 669 17.29 16.83 -13.25
N ASP A 670 18.41 17.58 -13.16
CA ASP A 670 18.75 18.52 -12.08
C ASP A 670 17.76 19.72 -11.90
N GLY A 671 16.61 19.71 -12.57
CA GLY A 671 15.54 20.68 -12.39
C GLY A 671 15.91 22.08 -12.89
N GLY A 672 16.12 22.21 -14.21
CA GLY A 672 16.67 23.41 -14.85
C GLY A 672 15.94 24.73 -14.61
N PHE A 673 16.20 25.38 -13.47
CA PHE A 673 15.91 26.80 -13.25
C PHE A 673 16.60 27.65 -14.32
N PRO A 674 15.91 28.60 -14.98
CA PRO A 674 16.50 29.49 -15.99
C PRO A 674 17.34 30.60 -15.31
N GLY A 675 18.38 30.22 -14.55
CA GLY A 675 18.90 31.05 -13.45
C GLY A 675 20.42 31.16 -13.28
N ARG A 676 21.27 30.39 -13.98
CA ARG A 676 22.72 30.69 -14.12
C ARG A 676 23.47 29.76 -15.09
N ARG A 677 23.88 30.29 -16.26
CA ARG A 677 24.96 29.68 -17.05
C ARG A 677 26.30 29.95 -16.36
N ARG A 678 26.87 28.96 -15.66
CA ARG A 678 28.33 28.92 -15.41
C ARG A 678 28.99 28.19 -16.57
N ALA A 679 29.57 28.93 -17.49
CA ALA A 679 30.32 28.35 -18.59
C ALA A 679 31.53 27.56 -18.05
N ARG A 680 31.51 26.23 -18.19
CA ARG A 680 32.73 25.42 -18.13
C ARG A 680 33.41 25.52 -19.49
N THR A 681 34.39 26.41 -19.59
CA THR A 681 35.28 26.51 -20.75
C THR A 681 35.97 25.18 -21.00
N MET A 682 35.69 24.56 -22.15
CA MET A 682 36.49 23.44 -22.65
C MET A 682 37.90 23.96 -22.97
N GLY A 683 38.87 23.66 -22.11
CA GLY A 683 40.27 23.99 -22.36
C GLY A 683 40.80 23.18 -23.54
N ALA A 684 41.13 23.86 -24.64
CA ALA A 684 41.84 23.25 -25.75
C ALA A 684 43.34 23.21 -25.43
N CYS A 685 43.93 22.01 -25.36
CA CYS A 685 45.38 21.88 -25.38
C CYS A 685 45.87 21.98 -26.84
N SER A 686 46.42 23.13 -27.20
CA SER A 686 47.34 23.25 -28.32
C SER A 686 48.66 22.53 -28.02
N VAL A 687 49.33 22.04 -29.05
CA VAL A 687 50.63 21.35 -28.91
C VAL A 687 51.77 22.36 -28.82
N MET A 688 52.57 22.25 -27.77
CA MET A 688 54.04 22.23 -27.80
C MET A 688 54.55 21.47 -26.58
#